data_AF-A0A7S0RRE2-F1
#
_entry.id   AF-A0A7S0RRE2-F1
#
_cell.length_a   1.000
_cell.length_b   1.000
_cell.length_c   1.000
_cell.angle_alpha   90.00
_cell.angle_beta   90.00
_cell.angle_gamma   90.00
#
_symmetry.space_group_name_H-M   'P 1'
#
loop_
_entity.id
_entity.type
_entity.pdbx_description
1 polymer ?
#
loop_
_entity_poly.entity_id
_entity_poly.type
_entity_poly.pdbx_seq_one_letter_code
_entity_poly.pdbx_strand_id
1 'polypeptide(L)'
;MPPRATGKRGKQPPPLEESDGSEEEPLELVPDGDELQLDDDSDEDAVVTSGSEEEGDEEGPSGDEDDEEEEGDGEVREAMLDYMATAERARRDEDLAAARREGGESEEEDEEEGRPEDPGSDSSEDEREQRNTIGDVPLEWYKDEDHIGYDKEGLKLIKSQRKDKLDALLDRNDSRKAMRTIYDEYNDEEITLTKEELRMIMAIRKGHFPSVEVNPYEPYVDWFTREREVMPINDAPIPKRRFIPSKHEEAKIVKLVRAIRKGWLKTSEQKEKAKEPEVYLLWGDDGQAGEGSAKTGVGLSYIPPAKPKLPGHAESYNPPKEYIPTEEEVAGYELMDPEDRPKIVPRAYNSLREVPMYPNFIKDMFERCLDLYLCPRVRKKRMFIDPETLVPKLPKPQDLQPFPTSLAITYEGHAGKVRCVAPDASGQWLASGSDDGTLRVWEVASGRCMATHNLGTPVHSVAWCPAPGVRLLSAAAGNRVFIMAPAIGTQELREASEQALSQALEAAQGSGCAGASGAAPADGQLASWSGSGSKGVEIMHRFNVKYVTWHARGDYFASVAPTGNTQAVLVHQLSKGVSQAPFRKNKGRVTRVLFHPTKPFFFVAAGNHVRVYNLAKQALAKKLMGGSGQASCLAVHPSGDHVLVGSDDKRLAWYDLDLSDKPYKALRYHSAALRGAAFHRTYPLFASAADDGTAHVFHGMVYSDLVTNPLLVPLKVLRGHTITDYEGVTDCAWHPTQPWLFTAGADGTCCLYCN
;
A
#
# COMPACT_ATOMS: atom_id res chain seq x y z
N MET A 1 56.84 30.05 -39.08
CA MET A 1 58.31 30.07 -39.19
C MET A 1 58.91 30.09 -37.78
N PRO A 2 59.96 29.28 -37.52
CA PRO A 2 60.53 28.98 -36.19
C PRO A 2 61.70 29.98 -35.88
N PRO A 3 62.55 29.87 -34.82
CA PRO A 3 62.93 28.61 -34.16
C PRO A 3 63.34 28.55 -32.67
N ARG A 4 63.32 27.27 -32.21
CA ARG A 4 64.27 26.49 -31.37
C ARG A 4 64.65 27.01 -29.98
N ALA A 5 64.33 26.33 -28.87
CA ALA A 5 64.72 24.99 -28.37
C ALA A 5 66.04 24.95 -27.58
N THR A 6 66.05 24.05 -26.57
CA THR A 6 67.10 23.67 -25.58
C THR A 6 67.16 24.53 -24.32
N GLY A 7 67.31 24.02 -23.08
CA GLY A 7 67.56 22.67 -22.60
C GLY A 7 67.36 22.56 -21.07
N LYS A 8 67.53 21.34 -20.55
CA LYS A 8 67.16 20.83 -19.22
C LYS A 8 68.11 21.25 -18.07
N ARG A 9 67.53 21.18 -16.85
CA ARG A 9 68.07 20.85 -15.50
C ARG A 9 68.70 21.95 -14.64
N GLY A 10 68.13 22.11 -13.45
CA GLY A 10 68.77 22.68 -12.25
C GLY A 10 67.78 22.76 -11.08
N LYS A 11 67.94 21.89 -10.08
CA LYS A 11 67.19 21.86 -8.81
C LYS A 11 67.56 23.09 -7.95
N GLN A 12 66.58 23.69 -7.28
CA GLN A 12 66.63 24.07 -5.85
C GLN A 12 65.23 24.49 -5.37
N PRO A 13 64.79 24.06 -4.17
CA PRO A 13 63.48 24.41 -3.60
C PRO A 13 63.52 25.71 -2.77
N PRO A 14 62.40 26.45 -2.64
CA PRO A 14 62.24 27.51 -1.63
C PRO A 14 61.68 26.96 -0.30
N PRO A 15 61.75 27.76 0.79
CA PRO A 15 61.89 27.29 2.17
C PRO A 15 60.57 27.11 2.94
N LEU A 16 60.75 26.46 4.10
CA LEU A 16 59.83 26.15 5.19
C LEU A 16 59.11 27.40 5.76
N GLU A 17 57.83 27.21 6.10
CA GLU A 17 57.16 27.80 7.27
C GLU A 17 56.16 26.77 7.85
N GLU A 18 55.90 26.92 9.15
CA GLU A 18 55.53 25.95 10.19
C GLU A 18 54.03 25.61 10.26
N SER A 19 53.68 24.45 10.85
CA SER A 19 52.90 24.32 12.12
C SER A 19 52.15 22.98 12.27
N ASP A 20 52.25 22.42 13.49
CA ASP A 20 51.39 21.42 14.18
C ASP A 20 51.31 19.99 13.62
N GLY A 21 51.42 18.90 14.39
CA GLY A 21 51.41 18.70 15.85
C GLY A 21 50.40 17.61 16.21
N SER A 22 50.85 16.38 16.49
CA SER A 22 50.18 15.41 17.39
C SER A 22 51.02 14.14 17.54
N GLU A 23 51.54 13.96 18.75
CA GLU A 23 52.22 12.76 19.26
C GLU A 23 51.18 11.71 19.66
N GLU A 24 51.38 10.44 19.27
CA GLU A 24 50.64 9.29 19.80
C GLU A 24 51.54 8.47 20.74
N GLU A 25 51.01 8.16 21.92
CA GLU A 25 51.65 7.42 23.01
C GLU A 25 51.83 5.91 22.68
N PRO A 26 52.82 5.23 23.30
CA PRO A 26 53.05 3.80 23.14
C PRO A 26 52.31 2.95 24.19
N LEU A 27 51.67 1.86 23.76
CA LEU A 27 51.20 0.80 24.65
C LEU A 27 52.03 -0.47 24.49
N GLU A 28 52.71 -0.83 25.58
CA GLU A 28 53.38 -2.11 25.81
C GLU A 28 52.35 -3.22 26.08
N LEU A 29 52.59 -4.41 25.51
CA LEU A 29 51.90 -5.65 25.88
C LEU A 29 52.95 -6.71 26.21
N VAL A 30 52.86 -7.21 27.45
CA VAL A 30 53.63 -8.29 28.07
C VAL A 30 53.28 -9.64 27.41
N PRO A 31 54.24 -10.57 27.24
CA PRO A 31 53.98 -11.89 26.66
C PRO A 31 53.66 -12.92 27.75
N ASP A 32 52.47 -13.52 27.68
CA ASP A 32 52.19 -14.79 28.36
C ASP A 32 52.42 -15.96 27.40
N GLY A 33 53.11 -16.96 27.91
CA GLY A 33 53.39 -18.21 27.22
C GLY A 33 52.17 -19.13 27.20
N ASP A 34 52.16 -20.05 26.24
CA ASP A 34 52.12 -21.45 26.63
C ASP A 34 52.59 -22.37 25.50
N GLU A 35 53.16 -23.48 25.97
CA GLU A 35 53.85 -24.50 25.24
C GLU A 35 52.89 -25.34 24.38
N LEU A 36 53.22 -25.50 23.09
CA LEU A 36 52.61 -26.51 22.23
C LEU A 36 53.37 -27.83 22.37
N GLN A 37 52.75 -28.80 23.03
CA GLN A 37 53.06 -30.22 22.88
C GLN A 37 52.35 -30.78 21.64
N LEU A 38 53.11 -31.61 20.91
CA LEU A 38 52.79 -32.22 19.63
C LEU A 38 51.95 -33.49 19.79
N ASP A 39 51.01 -33.63 18.84
CA ASP A 39 50.62 -34.79 18.03
C ASP A 39 50.46 -36.18 18.68
N ASP A 40 49.32 -36.84 18.40
CA ASP A 40 49.35 -38.16 17.76
C ASP A 40 48.08 -38.45 16.94
N ASP A 41 48.30 -39.22 15.87
CA ASP A 41 47.47 -39.54 14.71
C ASP A 41 46.21 -40.37 15.01
N SER A 42 45.23 -40.34 14.08
CA SER A 42 44.88 -41.50 13.21
C SER A 42 43.43 -41.51 12.69
N ASP A 43 43.33 -41.93 11.43
CA ASP A 43 42.15 -42.10 10.57
C ASP A 43 41.10 -43.12 11.08
N GLU A 44 39.84 -42.95 10.62
CA GLU A 44 39.05 -43.91 9.82
C GLU A 44 37.52 -43.84 10.08
N ASP A 45 36.80 -44.11 8.98
CA ASP A 45 35.36 -44.03 8.74
C ASP A 45 34.45 -44.86 9.68
N ALA A 46 33.21 -44.39 9.91
CA ALA A 46 32.00 -45.24 9.88
C ALA A 46 30.67 -44.45 9.96
N VAL A 47 29.72 -44.93 9.16
CA VAL A 47 28.31 -44.53 9.02
C VAL A 47 27.44 -45.21 10.09
N VAL A 48 26.47 -44.53 10.73
CA VAL A 48 25.01 -44.91 10.85
C VAL A 48 24.20 -44.12 11.92
N THR A 49 23.12 -43.47 11.44
CA THR A 49 21.71 -43.43 11.91
C THR A 49 21.25 -43.06 13.34
N SER A 50 20.12 -42.32 13.34
CA SER A 50 19.02 -42.18 14.35
C SER A 50 19.38 -41.40 15.62
N GLY A 51 18.52 -40.60 16.25
CA GLY A 51 17.09 -40.30 16.22
C GLY A 51 16.86 -39.49 17.51
N SER A 52 16.26 -38.29 17.42
CA SER A 52 14.88 -38.00 17.83
C SER A 52 14.70 -37.65 19.32
N GLU A 53 13.76 -36.72 19.54
CA GLU A 53 13.06 -36.35 20.79
C GLU A 53 13.81 -35.34 21.68
N GLU A 54 13.20 -34.31 22.27
CA GLU A 54 11.81 -33.79 22.36
C GLU A 54 11.96 -32.40 23.05
N GLU A 55 11.33 -31.33 22.57
CA GLU A 55 10.05 -30.74 23.03
C GLU A 55 10.05 -29.98 24.37
N GLY A 56 9.30 -28.87 24.33
CA GLY A 56 8.69 -28.17 25.46
C GLY A 56 9.41 -26.90 25.93
N ASP A 57 8.78 -25.75 26.13
CA ASP A 57 7.41 -25.31 25.89
C ASP A 57 7.37 -23.77 26.09
N GLU A 58 6.42 -23.12 25.40
CA GLU A 58 5.47 -22.05 25.82
C GLU A 58 5.90 -21.06 26.95
N GLU A 59 5.58 -19.76 27.02
CA GLU A 59 4.57 -18.82 26.47
C GLU A 59 4.88 -17.48 27.22
N GLY A 60 5.05 -16.31 26.59
CA GLY A 60 4.11 -15.15 26.63
C GLY A 60 4.20 -14.24 27.89
N PRO A 61 3.60 -13.02 27.98
CA PRO A 61 3.21 -12.07 26.93
C PRO A 61 3.41 -10.54 27.27
N SER A 62 3.33 -9.69 26.24
CA SER A 62 2.65 -8.36 26.10
C SER A 62 2.72 -7.20 27.12
N GLY A 63 2.94 -5.99 26.55
CA GLY A 63 2.21 -4.72 26.79
C GLY A 63 2.84 -3.75 27.81
N ASP A 64 2.83 -2.42 27.69
CA ASP A 64 2.40 -1.39 26.72
C ASP A 64 2.99 -0.05 27.26
N GLU A 65 3.45 0.85 26.38
CA GLU A 65 3.00 2.27 26.27
C GLU A 65 3.84 3.37 26.99
N ASP A 66 3.87 4.53 26.31
CA ASP A 66 4.15 5.92 26.72
C ASP A 66 5.58 6.53 26.67
N ASP A 67 5.83 7.19 25.53
CA ASP A 67 6.21 8.60 25.28
C ASP A 67 6.78 9.55 26.38
N GLU A 68 7.61 10.47 25.85
CA GLU A 68 7.89 11.86 26.27
C GLU A 68 9.12 12.24 27.14
N GLU A 69 9.58 13.46 26.82
CA GLU A 69 10.88 14.13 27.03
C GLU A 69 11.10 14.65 28.46
N GLU A 70 12.35 14.90 28.87
CA GLU A 70 12.73 16.23 29.39
C GLU A 70 14.25 16.42 29.57
N GLU A 71 14.69 17.62 29.21
CA GLU A 71 15.99 18.23 29.44
C GLU A 71 16.21 18.58 30.92
N GLY A 72 17.47 18.60 31.37
CA GLY A 72 17.89 19.51 32.43
C GLY A 72 18.80 18.89 33.50
N ASP A 73 20.12 18.91 33.29
CA ASP A 73 21.11 18.66 34.36
C ASP A 73 22.46 19.40 34.12
N GLY A 74 22.40 20.61 33.55
CA GLY A 74 23.58 21.46 33.33
C GLY A 74 24.07 22.19 34.59
N GLU A 75 23.16 22.57 35.49
CA GLU A 75 23.48 23.47 36.62
C GLU A 75 24.09 22.75 37.83
N VAL A 76 23.88 21.43 37.99
CA VAL A 76 24.42 20.66 39.13
C VAL A 76 25.93 20.39 38.98
N ARG A 77 26.40 20.30 37.74
CA ARG A 77 27.81 20.00 37.44
C ARG A 77 28.71 21.23 37.59
N GLU A 78 28.19 22.42 37.35
CA GLU A 78 28.91 23.69 37.50
C GLU A 78 29.03 24.11 38.98
N ALA A 79 27.99 23.87 39.80
CA ALA A 79 28.05 24.10 41.24
C ALA A 79 29.03 23.19 42.00
N MET A 80 29.22 21.94 41.52
CA MET A 80 30.16 20.99 42.13
C MET A 80 31.63 21.37 41.88
N LEU A 81 31.93 21.98 40.72
CA LEU A 81 33.29 22.40 40.36
C LEU A 81 33.71 23.68 41.10
N ASP A 82 32.78 24.61 41.34
CA ASP A 82 33.06 25.84 42.08
C ASP A 82 33.24 25.59 43.60
N TYR A 83 32.56 24.58 44.15
CA TYR A 83 32.77 24.11 45.52
C TYR A 83 34.15 23.46 45.73
N MET A 84 34.66 22.70 44.75
CA MET A 84 36.00 22.11 44.83
C MET A 84 37.11 23.16 44.67
N ALA A 85 36.93 24.15 43.78
CA ALA A 85 37.91 25.21 43.57
C ALA A 85 38.04 26.17 44.78
N THR A 86 36.94 26.43 45.49
CA THR A 86 36.94 27.25 46.72
C THR A 86 37.53 26.51 47.91
N ALA A 87 37.33 25.17 48.01
CA ALA A 87 37.92 24.34 49.05
C ALA A 87 39.45 24.16 48.89
N GLU A 88 39.98 24.14 47.66
CA GLU A 88 41.43 24.08 47.42
C GLU A 88 42.15 25.41 47.71
N ARG A 89 41.51 26.55 47.44
CA ARG A 89 42.07 27.87 47.80
C ARG A 89 42.14 28.08 49.32
N ALA A 90 41.15 27.61 50.07
CA ALA A 90 41.14 27.71 51.53
C ALA A 90 42.25 26.88 52.21
N ARG A 91 42.60 25.72 51.63
CA ARG A 91 43.69 24.86 52.16
C ARG A 91 45.08 25.43 51.85
N ARG A 92 45.25 26.05 50.68
CA ARG A 92 46.54 26.62 50.27
C ARG A 92 46.94 27.85 51.10
N ASP A 93 45.95 28.62 51.58
CA ASP A 93 46.18 29.79 52.44
C ASP A 93 46.44 29.41 53.93
N GLU A 94 45.95 28.25 54.41
CA GLU A 94 46.29 27.72 55.75
C GLU A 94 47.71 27.13 55.82
N ASP A 95 48.17 26.45 54.77
CA ASP A 95 49.52 25.88 54.70
C ASP A 95 50.61 26.96 54.58
N LEU A 96 50.31 28.10 53.93
CA LEU A 96 51.20 29.27 53.86
C LEU A 96 51.25 30.07 55.18
N ALA A 97 50.24 29.95 56.04
CA ALA A 97 50.21 30.58 57.36
C ALA A 97 50.96 29.76 58.43
N ALA A 98 51.02 28.43 58.29
CA ALA A 98 51.76 27.53 59.19
C ALA A 98 53.28 27.62 59.00
N ALA A 99 53.76 27.87 57.77
CA ALA A 99 55.20 27.97 57.47
C ALA A 99 55.90 29.26 57.97
N ARG A 100 55.16 30.19 58.61
CA ARG A 100 55.69 31.48 59.10
C ARG A 100 55.87 31.59 60.61
N ARG A 101 55.57 30.54 61.37
CA ARG A 101 55.80 30.46 62.83
C ARG A 101 56.53 29.16 63.14
N GLU A 102 57.83 29.28 63.40
CA GLU A 102 58.65 28.51 64.34
C GLU A 102 60.09 28.46 63.82
N GLY A 103 60.79 29.57 64.08
CA GLY A 103 62.22 29.56 64.35
C GLY A 103 62.42 29.92 65.83
N GLY A 104 63.38 29.26 66.49
CA GLY A 104 63.80 29.44 67.89
C GLY A 104 63.94 28.09 68.59
N GLU A 105 65.10 27.43 68.54
CA GLU A 105 66.23 27.50 69.52
C GLU A 105 65.87 26.85 70.88
N SER A 106 66.32 25.59 71.09
CA SER A 106 67.40 25.14 72.00
C SER A 106 66.91 24.95 73.46
N GLU A 107 67.29 23.95 74.26
CA GLU A 107 68.60 23.33 74.48
C GLU A 107 68.45 21.85 74.92
N GLU A 108 69.52 21.12 74.65
CA GLU A 108 69.89 19.79 75.13
C GLU A 108 70.05 19.77 76.66
N GLU A 109 69.87 18.60 77.28
CA GLU A 109 70.86 18.06 78.22
C GLU A 109 70.67 16.53 78.34
N ASP A 110 71.82 15.87 78.29
CA ASP A 110 72.12 14.46 78.09
C ASP A 110 72.04 13.59 79.38
N GLU A 111 72.51 12.35 79.21
CA GLU A 111 72.99 11.35 80.20
C GLU A 111 71.94 10.26 80.51
N GLU A 112 71.89 9.12 79.81
CA GLU A 112 72.91 8.06 79.54
C GLU A 112 73.33 7.27 80.81
N GLU A 113 72.94 5.98 80.87
CA GLU A 113 73.87 4.84 81.08
C GLU A 113 73.11 3.49 81.19
N GLY A 114 73.64 2.46 80.49
CA GLY A 114 73.42 1.05 80.86
C GLY A 114 73.24 0.04 79.71
N ARG A 115 74.31 -0.35 79.01
CA ARG A 115 74.40 -1.55 78.15
C ARG A 115 75.43 -2.52 78.76
N PRO A 116 75.22 -3.85 78.69
CA PRO A 116 76.16 -4.70 77.91
C PRO A 116 75.45 -5.87 77.22
N GLU A 117 75.47 -5.94 75.90
CA GLU A 117 76.27 -6.85 75.03
C GLU A 117 75.32 -7.88 74.40
N ASP A 118 75.53 -8.22 73.12
CA ASP A 118 74.87 -9.33 72.41
C ASP A 118 73.40 -9.11 71.95
N PRO A 119 72.93 -9.84 70.93
CA PRO A 119 73.27 -9.62 69.52
C PRO A 119 72.10 -9.01 68.74
N GLY A 120 72.29 -7.76 68.32
CA GLY A 120 71.82 -7.25 67.02
C GLY A 120 70.37 -7.51 66.63
N SER A 121 69.42 -7.05 67.46
CA SER A 121 68.01 -6.90 67.10
C SER A 121 67.90 -5.89 65.95
N ASP A 122 67.69 -6.44 64.74
CA ASP A 122 67.15 -5.74 63.59
C ASP A 122 65.62 -5.73 63.73
N SER A 123 65.03 -4.55 63.57
CA SER A 123 63.65 -4.24 63.93
C SER A 123 62.69 -4.68 62.83
N SER A 124 62.69 -5.99 62.51
CA SER A 124 61.68 -6.64 61.68
C SER A 124 60.74 -7.47 62.57
N GLU A 125 59.44 -7.30 62.41
CA GLU A 125 58.36 -7.90 63.23
C GLU A 125 58.26 -9.44 63.18
N ASP A 126 59.17 -10.12 62.48
CA ASP A 126 59.25 -11.58 62.39
C ASP A 126 59.75 -12.22 63.71
N GLU A 127 60.22 -11.41 64.66
CA GLU A 127 60.72 -11.84 65.97
C GLU A 127 59.81 -11.47 67.16
N ARG A 128 58.48 -11.37 66.97
CA ARG A 128 57.63 -11.63 68.15
C ARG A 128 57.89 -13.07 68.55
N GLU A 129 58.49 -13.28 69.72
CA GLU A 129 58.72 -14.64 70.24
C GLU A 129 57.39 -15.40 70.20
N GLN A 130 57.29 -16.34 69.27
CA GLN A 130 56.11 -17.19 69.12
C GLN A 130 55.99 -17.98 70.40
N ARG A 131 55.06 -17.56 71.27
CA ARG A 131 54.83 -18.17 72.56
C ARG A 131 54.42 -19.63 72.42
N ASN A 132 53.71 -19.96 71.33
CA ASN A 132 53.26 -21.31 71.06
C ASN A 132 54.08 -21.98 69.93
N THR A 133 54.55 -23.20 70.18
CA THR A 133 55.52 -23.91 69.31
C THR A 133 54.93 -24.98 68.39
N ILE A 134 53.60 -25.07 68.31
CA ILE A 134 52.89 -26.13 67.56
C ILE A 134 53.01 -26.04 66.03
N GLY A 135 53.41 -24.90 65.48
CA GLY A 135 53.54 -24.68 64.03
C GLY A 135 52.19 -24.64 63.32
N ASP A 136 52.19 -24.85 62.00
CA ASP A 136 50.98 -24.79 61.15
C ASP A 136 50.14 -26.08 61.22
N VAL A 137 49.67 -26.40 62.42
CA VAL A 137 48.83 -27.58 62.70
C VAL A 137 47.39 -27.12 62.91
N PRO A 138 46.38 -27.83 62.34
CA PRO A 138 44.98 -27.47 62.54
C PRO A 138 44.59 -27.42 64.02
N LEU A 139 44.18 -26.23 64.49
CA LEU A 139 43.79 -25.96 65.88
C LEU A 139 42.57 -26.78 66.36
N GLU A 140 41.88 -27.47 65.44
CA GLU A 140 40.76 -28.34 65.77
C GLU A 140 41.13 -29.48 66.73
N TRP A 141 42.36 -29.99 66.65
CA TRP A 141 42.81 -31.10 67.47
C TRP A 141 42.91 -30.74 68.96
N TYR A 142 43.09 -29.45 69.25
CA TYR A 142 43.13 -28.96 70.62
C TYR A 142 41.75 -28.54 71.13
N LYS A 143 40.66 -28.59 70.34
CA LYS A 143 39.32 -28.10 70.76
C LYS A 143 38.83 -28.76 72.05
N ASP A 144 39.04 -30.07 72.19
CA ASP A 144 38.59 -30.86 73.34
C ASP A 144 39.62 -30.91 74.48
N GLU A 145 40.80 -30.33 74.30
CA GLU A 145 41.86 -30.27 75.31
C GLU A 145 41.88 -28.92 76.05
N ASP A 146 42.33 -28.92 77.30
CA ASP A 146 42.34 -27.75 78.18
C ASP A 146 43.46 -26.73 77.87
N HIS A 147 44.35 -27.05 76.94
CA HIS A 147 45.52 -26.25 76.56
C HIS A 147 45.68 -26.21 75.04
N ILE A 148 46.32 -25.16 74.51
CA ILE A 148 46.66 -25.02 73.10
C ILE A 148 48.18 -25.07 73.00
N GLY A 149 48.73 -26.26 72.79
CA GLY A 149 50.16 -26.44 72.60
C GLY A 149 51.03 -26.19 73.84
N TYR A 150 52.33 -26.00 73.57
CA TYR A 150 53.36 -25.85 74.59
C TYR A 150 54.30 -24.70 74.23
N ASP A 151 54.83 -24.06 75.26
CA ASP A 151 55.88 -23.07 75.12
C ASP A 151 57.25 -23.73 74.81
N LYS A 152 58.25 -22.94 74.41
CA LYS A 152 59.60 -23.39 74.03
C LYS A 152 60.33 -24.17 75.14
N GLU A 153 59.92 -23.93 76.39
CA GLU A 153 60.41 -24.63 77.59
C GLU A 153 59.62 -25.90 77.94
N GLY A 154 58.55 -26.20 77.19
CA GLY A 154 57.72 -27.40 77.36
C GLY A 154 56.57 -27.26 78.37
N LEU A 155 56.21 -26.03 78.77
CA LEU A 155 55.06 -25.75 79.65
C LEU A 155 53.75 -25.66 78.84
N LYS A 156 52.65 -26.17 79.40
CA LYS A 156 51.33 -26.15 78.74
C LYS A 156 50.76 -24.74 78.70
N LEU A 157 50.33 -24.28 77.53
CA LEU A 157 49.62 -23.01 77.34
C LEU A 157 48.12 -23.23 77.57
N ILE A 158 47.67 -22.99 78.81
CA ILE A 158 46.28 -23.24 79.22
C ILE A 158 45.36 -22.20 78.57
N LYS A 159 44.24 -22.68 78.01
CA LYS A 159 43.23 -21.80 77.41
C LYS A 159 42.69 -20.83 78.45
N SER A 160 42.50 -19.58 78.05
CA SER A 160 41.80 -18.59 78.86
C SER A 160 40.36 -19.06 79.08
N GLN A 161 39.81 -18.80 80.28
CA GLN A 161 38.42 -19.17 80.56
C GLN A 161 37.52 -18.31 79.67
N ARG A 162 36.81 -18.94 78.72
CA ARG A 162 35.87 -18.26 77.81
C ARG A 162 34.88 -17.43 78.64
N LYS A 163 34.95 -16.10 78.48
CA LYS A 163 33.99 -15.16 79.05
C LYS A 163 32.57 -15.52 78.61
N ASP A 164 31.58 -15.24 79.46
CA ASP A 164 30.20 -15.62 79.19
C ASP A 164 29.66 -14.90 77.93
N LYS A 165 28.76 -15.55 77.17
CA LYS A 165 28.30 -15.02 75.86
C LYS A 165 27.68 -13.63 75.94
N LEU A 166 27.18 -13.24 77.11
CA LEU A 166 26.64 -11.90 77.36
C LEU A 166 27.74 -10.83 77.50
N ASP A 167 28.85 -11.15 78.17
CA ASP A 167 29.98 -10.22 78.34
C ASP A 167 30.70 -9.97 77.01
N ALA A 168 30.88 -11.01 76.18
CA ALA A 168 31.45 -10.85 74.84
C ALA A 168 30.56 -10.00 73.90
N LEU A 169 29.24 -10.02 74.10
CA LEU A 169 28.30 -9.23 73.32
C LEU A 169 28.30 -7.76 73.79
N LEU A 170 28.44 -7.52 75.09
CA LEU A 170 28.59 -6.18 75.67
C LEU A 170 29.90 -5.51 75.23
N ASP A 171 31.04 -6.23 75.28
CA ASP A 171 32.35 -5.71 74.86
C ASP A 171 32.39 -5.31 73.38
N ARG A 172 31.64 -6.03 72.53
CA ARG A 172 31.51 -5.74 71.09
C ARG A 172 30.66 -4.51 70.80
N ASN A 173 29.66 -4.20 71.63
CA ASN A 173 28.70 -3.13 71.34
C ASN A 173 29.04 -1.80 72.06
N ASP A 174 29.61 -1.84 73.26
CA ASP A 174 29.83 -0.65 74.09
C ASP A 174 31.28 -0.10 74.08
N SER A 175 32.29 -0.84 73.59
CA SER A 175 33.68 -0.35 73.58
C SER A 175 34.12 0.19 72.20
N ARG A 176 34.60 1.45 72.14
CA ARG A 176 35.19 2.04 70.91
C ARG A 176 36.51 1.36 70.48
N LYS A 177 37.03 0.47 71.32
CA LYS A 177 38.23 -0.34 71.10
C LYS A 177 37.94 -1.63 70.33
N ALA A 178 36.70 -2.13 70.32
CA ALA A 178 36.32 -3.38 69.65
C ALA A 178 36.64 -3.39 68.14
N MET A 179 36.54 -2.24 67.45
CA MET A 179 36.89 -2.12 66.02
C MET A 179 38.41 -2.13 65.76
N ARG A 180 39.24 -2.12 66.81
CA ARG A 180 40.72 -2.10 66.75
C ARG A 180 41.35 -3.34 67.40
N THR A 181 40.53 -4.21 67.97
CA THR A 181 40.95 -5.44 68.64
C THR A 181 40.83 -6.61 67.65
N ILE A 182 41.90 -7.36 67.46
CA ILE A 182 41.93 -8.60 66.68
C ILE A 182 42.24 -9.71 67.69
N TYR A 183 41.46 -10.79 67.64
CA TYR A 183 41.69 -11.94 68.49
C TYR A 183 42.60 -12.94 67.76
N ASP A 184 43.70 -13.30 68.41
CA ASP A 184 44.64 -14.31 67.92
C ASP A 184 44.26 -15.69 68.48
N GLU A 185 43.74 -16.55 67.60
CA GLU A 185 43.30 -17.91 67.97
C GLU A 185 44.48 -18.83 68.32
N TYR A 186 45.70 -18.53 67.85
CA TYR A 186 46.86 -19.39 68.01
C TYR A 186 47.50 -19.27 69.41
N ASN A 187 47.50 -18.06 69.98
CA ASN A 187 47.99 -17.79 71.33
C ASN A 187 46.88 -17.54 72.35
N ASP A 188 45.60 -17.47 71.92
CA ASP A 188 44.42 -17.20 72.76
C ASP A 188 44.49 -15.84 73.48
N GLU A 189 44.86 -14.78 72.75
CA GLU A 189 45.02 -13.39 73.24
C GLU A 189 44.30 -12.35 72.35
N GLU A 190 43.80 -11.26 72.95
CA GLU A 190 43.18 -10.14 72.22
C GLU A 190 44.21 -9.01 72.01
N ILE A 191 44.61 -8.76 70.75
CA ILE A 191 45.62 -7.76 70.37
C ILE A 191 44.93 -6.48 69.90
N THR A 192 45.30 -5.32 70.44
CA THR A 192 44.75 -4.02 70.01
C THR A 192 45.75 -3.20 69.20
N LEU A 193 45.36 -2.80 67.98
CA LEU A 193 46.24 -2.02 67.10
C LEU A 193 46.49 -0.61 67.63
N THR A 194 47.76 -0.19 67.60
CA THR A 194 48.16 1.17 68.01
C THR A 194 47.72 2.20 66.98
N LYS A 195 47.72 3.49 67.37
CA LYS A 195 47.35 4.57 66.43
C LYS A 195 48.39 4.77 65.33
N GLU A 196 49.65 4.43 65.60
CA GLU A 196 50.78 4.58 64.67
C GLU A 196 50.76 3.50 63.60
N GLU A 197 50.54 2.24 63.98
CA GLU A 197 50.31 1.12 63.05
C GLU A 197 49.15 1.41 62.09
N LEU A 198 48.04 1.95 62.60
CA LEU A 198 46.90 2.30 61.75
C LEU A 198 47.21 3.44 60.77
N ARG A 199 48.01 4.43 61.15
CA ARG A 199 48.48 5.45 60.20
C ARG A 199 49.41 4.84 59.16
N MET A 200 50.30 3.94 59.57
CA MET A 200 51.21 3.23 58.68
C MET A 200 50.45 2.42 57.63
N ILE A 201 49.45 1.64 58.06
CA ILE A 201 48.57 0.87 57.15
C ILE A 201 47.83 1.80 56.18
N MET A 202 47.34 2.95 56.66
CA MET A 202 46.69 3.93 55.78
C MET A 202 47.66 4.58 54.79
N ALA A 203 48.91 4.85 55.19
CA ALA A 203 49.96 5.39 54.33
C ALA A 203 50.36 4.38 53.25
N ILE A 204 50.56 3.12 53.63
CA ILE A 204 50.84 2.01 52.71
C ILE A 204 49.71 1.86 51.70
N ARG A 205 48.45 1.83 52.15
CA ARG A 205 47.29 1.68 51.25
C ARG A 205 47.19 2.82 50.23
N LYS A 206 47.66 4.02 50.57
CA LYS A 206 47.69 5.17 49.67
C LYS A 206 48.96 5.23 48.81
N GLY A 207 49.89 4.29 48.96
CA GLY A 207 51.16 4.26 48.23
C GLY A 207 52.18 5.29 48.71
N HIS A 208 52.03 5.81 49.93
CA HIS A 208 53.01 6.71 50.54
C HIS A 208 54.04 5.94 51.36
N PHE A 209 55.23 6.52 51.52
CA PHE A 209 56.29 5.93 52.33
C PHE A 209 55.82 5.78 53.80
N PRO A 210 56.04 4.61 54.43
CA PRO A 210 55.59 4.35 55.80
C PRO A 210 56.32 5.16 56.88
N SER A 211 57.60 5.49 56.64
CA SER A 211 58.44 6.30 57.52
C SER A 211 58.58 7.72 56.99
N VAL A 212 58.58 8.69 57.91
CA VAL A 212 58.61 10.12 57.56
C VAL A 212 60.03 10.61 57.21
N GLU A 213 61.07 9.85 57.59
CA GLU A 213 62.46 10.28 57.52
C GLU A 213 63.17 9.97 56.17
N VAL A 214 62.55 9.21 55.27
CA VAL A 214 63.18 8.85 54.00
C VAL A 214 62.98 9.94 52.97
N ASN A 215 64.08 10.53 52.51
CA ASN A 215 64.09 11.46 51.39
C ASN A 215 64.15 10.67 50.06
N PRO A 216 63.10 10.71 49.20
CA PRO A 216 63.05 9.88 48.00
C PRO A 216 64.07 10.25 46.90
N TYR A 217 64.78 11.37 47.05
CA TYR A 217 65.67 11.92 46.02
C TYR A 217 67.06 12.27 46.56
N GLU A 218 67.70 11.33 47.25
CA GLU A 218 69.09 11.54 47.70
C GLU A 218 70.09 11.48 46.52
N PRO A 219 71.09 12.39 46.47
CA PRO A 219 72.10 12.39 45.42
C PRO A 219 73.09 11.23 45.60
N TYR A 220 73.39 10.51 44.51
CA TYR A 220 74.28 9.35 44.51
C TYR A 220 75.75 9.71 44.82
N VAL A 221 76.35 9.03 45.80
CA VAL A 221 77.77 9.19 46.20
C VAL A 221 78.56 7.93 45.84
N ASP A 222 79.49 8.05 44.89
CA ASP A 222 80.36 6.94 44.49
C ASP A 222 81.60 6.84 45.40
N TRP A 223 81.52 5.96 46.41
CA TRP A 223 82.58 5.74 47.39
C TRP A 223 83.57 4.64 46.98
N PHE A 224 83.22 3.78 46.00
CA PHE A 224 84.00 2.58 45.68
C PHE A 224 84.85 2.75 44.42
N THR A 225 84.34 3.36 43.35
CA THR A 225 85.11 3.47 42.09
C THR A 225 86.14 4.60 42.11
N ARG A 226 86.20 5.38 43.20
CA ARG A 226 87.15 6.48 43.39
C ARG A 226 88.61 6.01 43.33
N GLU A 227 88.88 4.76 43.71
CA GLU A 227 90.20 4.14 43.58
C GLU A 227 90.21 3.15 42.40
N ARG A 228 91.07 3.39 41.40
CA ARG A 228 91.15 2.53 40.19
C ARG A 228 92.15 1.40 40.35
N GLU A 229 91.70 0.17 40.12
CA GLU A 229 92.56 -1.02 40.05
C GLU A 229 93.36 -1.09 38.73
N VAL A 230 94.66 -1.41 38.83
CA VAL A 230 95.59 -1.41 37.68
C VAL A 230 95.77 -2.81 37.07
N MET A 231 95.46 -3.88 37.81
CA MET A 231 95.55 -5.26 37.32
C MET A 231 94.21 -5.98 37.49
N PRO A 232 93.87 -6.93 36.59
CA PRO A 232 92.68 -7.75 36.76
C PRO A 232 92.85 -8.69 37.97
N ILE A 233 91.79 -8.88 38.73
CA ILE A 233 91.73 -9.70 39.95
C ILE A 233 92.12 -11.18 39.73
N ASN A 234 92.05 -11.70 38.50
CA ASN A 234 92.31 -13.11 38.21
C ASN A 234 93.23 -13.30 36.98
N ASP A 235 94.27 -14.14 37.14
CA ASP A 235 95.27 -14.46 36.11
C ASP A 235 94.99 -15.80 35.39
N ALA A 236 93.71 -16.19 35.31
CA ALA A 236 93.32 -17.42 34.64
C ALA A 236 93.61 -17.35 33.12
N PRO A 237 94.25 -18.39 32.52
CA PRO A 237 94.58 -18.38 31.10
C PRO A 237 93.30 -18.38 30.25
N ILE A 238 93.29 -17.53 29.23
CA ILE A 238 92.09 -17.26 28.45
C ILE A 238 91.72 -18.48 27.57
N PRO A 239 90.48 -19.00 27.64
CA PRO A 239 90.03 -20.12 26.83
C PRO A 239 90.02 -19.81 25.32
N LYS A 240 90.37 -20.80 24.48
CA LYS A 240 90.39 -20.68 23.01
C LYS A 240 89.06 -20.23 22.39
N ARG A 241 87.92 -20.54 23.02
CA ARG A 241 86.58 -20.08 22.59
C ARG A 241 86.40 -18.56 22.58
N ARG A 242 87.31 -17.79 23.21
CA ARG A 242 87.30 -16.33 23.13
C ARG A 242 87.97 -15.79 21.86
N PHE A 243 88.79 -16.59 21.20
CA PHE A 243 89.54 -16.21 19.99
C PHE A 243 89.00 -16.88 18.72
N ILE A 244 88.32 -18.01 18.87
CA ILE A 244 87.68 -18.76 17.77
C ILE A 244 86.20 -18.39 17.75
N PRO A 245 85.55 -18.31 16.56
CA PRO A 245 84.11 -18.14 16.45
C PRO A 245 83.32 -19.11 17.33
N SER A 246 82.17 -18.66 17.83
CA SER A 246 81.38 -19.40 18.80
C SER A 246 80.76 -20.67 18.18
N LYS A 247 81.14 -21.83 18.70
CA LYS A 247 80.53 -23.10 18.30
C LYS A 247 79.05 -23.20 18.67
N HIS A 248 78.63 -22.49 19.71
CA HIS A 248 77.23 -22.46 20.11
C HIS A 248 76.38 -21.67 19.09
N GLU A 249 76.96 -20.58 18.59
CA GLU A 249 76.36 -19.79 17.51
C GLU A 249 76.28 -20.61 16.22
N GLU A 250 77.35 -21.33 15.87
CA GLU A 250 77.36 -22.25 14.73
C GLU A 250 76.24 -23.29 14.82
N ALA A 251 76.05 -23.92 15.98
CA ALA A 251 74.96 -24.88 16.20
C ALA A 251 73.58 -24.23 16.06
N LYS A 252 73.41 -22.99 16.54
CA LYS A 252 72.15 -22.24 16.43
C LYS A 252 71.86 -21.85 14.98
N ILE A 253 72.88 -21.43 14.23
CA ILE A 253 72.80 -21.15 12.79
C ILE A 253 72.40 -22.41 12.03
N VAL A 254 73.02 -23.56 12.31
CA VAL A 254 72.65 -24.83 11.67
C VAL A 254 71.21 -25.22 11.96
N LYS A 255 70.71 -24.99 13.19
CA LYS A 255 69.30 -25.20 13.55
C LYS A 255 68.37 -24.29 12.74
N LEU A 256 68.71 -22.99 12.64
CA LEU A 256 67.95 -22.02 11.85
C LEU A 256 67.96 -22.36 10.35
N VAL A 257 69.10 -22.77 9.80
CA VAL A 257 69.22 -23.20 8.39
C VAL A 257 68.34 -24.42 8.12
N ARG A 258 68.25 -25.39 9.05
CA ARG A 258 67.31 -26.52 8.91
C ARG A 258 65.85 -26.06 8.96
N ALA A 259 65.51 -25.13 9.84
CA ALA A 259 64.15 -24.57 9.92
C ALA A 259 63.77 -23.78 8.66
N ILE A 260 64.71 -23.05 8.07
CA ILE A 260 64.52 -22.35 6.79
C ILE A 260 64.36 -23.36 5.64
N ARG A 261 65.18 -24.42 5.58
CA ARG A 261 65.05 -25.47 4.54
C ARG A 261 63.72 -26.24 4.62
N LYS A 262 63.20 -26.45 5.83
CA LYS A 262 61.88 -27.05 6.07
C LYS A 262 60.72 -26.08 5.81
N GLY A 263 61.00 -24.79 5.58
CA GLY A 263 60.00 -23.76 5.30
C GLY A 263 59.27 -23.21 6.53
N TRP A 264 59.63 -23.63 7.75
CA TRP A 264 59.00 -23.17 8.99
C TRP A 264 59.40 -21.74 9.36
N LEU A 265 60.62 -21.35 9.02
CA LEU A 265 61.10 -19.99 9.20
C LEU A 265 61.27 -19.32 7.83
N LYS A 266 60.44 -18.33 7.54
CA LYS A 266 60.62 -17.47 6.37
C LYS A 266 61.72 -16.45 6.67
N THR A 267 62.59 -16.22 5.70
CA THR A 267 63.61 -15.16 5.77
C THR A 267 62.97 -13.78 5.79
N SER A 268 63.70 -12.75 6.25
CA SER A 268 63.19 -11.37 6.27
C SER A 268 62.69 -10.92 4.89
N GLU A 269 63.45 -11.25 3.84
CA GLU A 269 63.07 -10.96 2.45
C GLU A 269 61.78 -11.68 2.01
N GLN A 270 61.54 -12.90 2.49
CA GLN A 270 60.32 -13.65 2.20
C GLN A 270 59.11 -13.12 2.99
N LYS A 271 59.31 -12.59 4.20
CA LYS A 271 58.26 -11.94 4.98
C LYS A 271 57.87 -10.60 4.38
N GLU A 272 58.84 -9.82 3.92
CA GLU A 272 58.57 -8.55 3.23
C GLU A 272 57.82 -8.75 1.91
N LYS A 273 58.17 -9.79 1.14
CA LYS A 273 57.42 -10.16 -0.07
C LYS A 273 56.02 -10.72 0.19
N ALA A 274 55.73 -11.17 1.41
CA ALA A 274 54.44 -11.76 1.79
C ALA A 274 53.48 -10.76 2.47
N LYS A 275 53.90 -9.51 2.71
CA LYS A 275 52.97 -8.45 3.10
C LYS A 275 52.10 -8.11 1.89
N GLU A 276 50.84 -8.54 1.93
CA GLU A 276 49.85 -8.14 0.94
C GLU A 276 49.58 -6.61 1.05
N PRO A 277 49.27 -5.92 -0.06
CA PRO A 277 48.91 -4.50 -0.01
C PRO A 277 47.56 -4.30 0.71
N GLU A 278 47.46 -3.26 1.56
CA GLU A 278 46.24 -2.94 2.33
C GLU A 278 45.01 -2.60 1.46
N VAL A 279 45.23 -2.17 0.22
CA VAL A 279 44.17 -1.85 -0.74
C VAL A 279 44.36 -2.70 -2.00
N TYR A 280 43.34 -3.46 -2.35
CA TYR A 280 43.24 -4.18 -3.61
C TYR A 280 42.01 -3.69 -4.39
N LEU A 281 42.12 -3.61 -5.72
CA LEU A 281 40.96 -3.36 -6.57
C LEU A 281 40.07 -4.60 -6.55
N LEU A 282 38.88 -4.48 -5.94
CA LEU A 282 37.87 -5.53 -5.96
C LEU A 282 37.23 -5.71 -7.35
N TRP A 283 37.22 -4.65 -8.16
CA TRP A 283 36.70 -4.66 -9.52
C TRP A 283 37.87 -4.74 -10.50
N GLY A 284 37.93 -5.81 -11.29
CA GLY A 284 38.91 -5.98 -12.36
C GLY A 284 38.51 -5.23 -13.62
N ASP A 285 39.32 -5.40 -14.67
CA ASP A 285 38.95 -5.00 -16.04
C ASP A 285 37.92 -6.02 -16.56
N ASP A 286 36.65 -5.83 -16.20
CA ASP A 286 35.51 -6.72 -16.51
C ASP A 286 35.24 -6.92 -18.01
N GLY A 287 36.06 -6.34 -18.89
CA GLY A 287 35.99 -6.49 -20.34
C GLY A 287 36.46 -7.84 -20.89
N GLN A 288 37.08 -8.71 -20.08
CA GLN A 288 37.52 -10.07 -20.48
C GLN A 288 36.72 -11.21 -19.85
N ALA A 289 35.77 -10.91 -18.97
CA ALA A 289 34.78 -11.90 -18.56
C ALA A 289 33.77 -12.07 -19.69
N GLY A 290 33.89 -13.16 -20.45
CA GLY A 290 33.01 -13.48 -21.57
C GLY A 290 31.53 -13.34 -21.19
N GLU A 291 30.70 -13.02 -22.20
CA GLU A 291 29.26 -12.71 -22.14
C GLU A 291 28.35 -13.68 -21.33
N GLY A 292 28.90 -14.75 -20.75
CA GLY A 292 28.23 -15.66 -19.84
C GLY A 292 28.26 -15.26 -18.35
N SER A 293 29.12 -14.34 -17.91
CA SER A 293 29.21 -13.96 -16.48
C SER A 293 28.44 -12.69 -16.09
N ALA A 294 27.89 -11.95 -17.05
CA ALA A 294 27.02 -10.79 -16.83
C ALA A 294 25.55 -11.17 -16.53
N LYS A 295 25.33 -12.33 -15.93
CA LYS A 295 24.07 -12.69 -15.29
C LYS A 295 24.40 -12.91 -13.83
N THR A 296 24.03 -11.91 -13.03
CA THR A 296 23.60 -12.09 -11.64
C THR A 296 23.12 -13.52 -11.43
N GLY A 297 23.98 -14.34 -10.82
CA GLY A 297 23.65 -15.67 -10.40
C GLY A 297 22.55 -15.55 -9.36
N VAL A 298 21.31 -15.77 -9.79
CA VAL A 298 20.13 -16.34 -9.12
C VAL A 298 18.94 -15.89 -9.97
N GLY A 299 18.01 -16.79 -10.28
CA GLY A 299 16.77 -16.50 -11.01
C GLY A 299 15.79 -15.54 -10.32
N LEU A 300 16.27 -14.71 -9.38
CA LEU A 300 15.55 -13.63 -8.74
C LEU A 300 15.60 -12.42 -9.66
N SER A 301 14.43 -12.04 -10.17
CA SER A 301 14.29 -10.89 -11.04
C SER A 301 14.38 -9.60 -10.21
N TYR A 302 15.60 -9.19 -9.84
CA TYR A 302 15.85 -7.93 -9.14
C TYR A 302 15.22 -6.76 -9.91
N ILE A 303 14.46 -5.93 -9.22
CA ILE A 303 13.87 -4.71 -9.79
C ILE A 303 14.77 -3.57 -9.35
N PRO A 304 15.57 -2.99 -10.26
CA PRO A 304 16.43 -1.87 -9.90
C PRO A 304 15.57 -0.67 -9.47
N PRO A 305 16.05 0.13 -8.52
CA PRO A 305 15.35 1.35 -8.13
C PRO A 305 15.22 2.29 -9.32
N ALA A 306 14.13 3.05 -9.37
CA ALA A 306 13.96 4.08 -10.40
C ALA A 306 15.08 5.12 -10.29
N LYS A 307 15.76 5.37 -11.41
CA LYS A 307 16.76 6.43 -11.49
C LYS A 307 16.05 7.79 -11.44
N PRO A 308 16.59 8.79 -10.73
CA PRO A 308 16.08 10.15 -10.84
C PRO A 308 16.14 10.62 -12.29
N LYS A 309 15.19 11.46 -12.69
CA LYS A 309 15.25 12.10 -13.99
C LYS A 309 16.47 13.01 -14.02
N LEU A 310 17.09 13.12 -15.19
CA LEU A 310 18.16 14.09 -15.39
C LEU A 310 17.54 15.50 -15.29
N PRO A 311 18.25 16.47 -14.68
CA PRO A 311 17.77 17.84 -14.60
C PRO A 311 17.44 18.41 -15.98
N GLY A 312 16.26 19.02 -16.10
CA GLY A 312 15.74 19.61 -17.34
C GLY A 312 15.82 21.14 -17.35
N HIS A 313 15.32 21.76 -18.42
CA HIS A 313 15.29 23.23 -18.54
C HIS A 313 14.43 23.91 -17.47
N ALA A 314 13.40 23.23 -16.96
CA ALA A 314 12.54 23.73 -15.89
C ALA A 314 13.27 23.91 -14.54
N GLU A 315 14.32 23.11 -14.30
CA GLU A 315 15.12 23.14 -13.06
C GLU A 315 16.36 24.03 -13.18
N SER A 316 16.55 24.68 -14.33
CA SER A 316 17.63 25.63 -14.49
C SER A 316 17.39 26.88 -13.64
N TYR A 317 18.47 27.57 -13.24
CA TYR A 317 18.35 28.81 -12.48
C TYR A 317 17.70 29.96 -13.28
N ASN A 318 17.66 29.85 -14.61
CA ASN A 318 17.04 30.81 -15.51
C ASN A 318 16.19 30.06 -16.54
N PRO A 319 15.03 29.53 -16.12
CA PRO A 319 14.16 28.79 -17.01
C PRO A 319 13.43 29.75 -17.96
N PRO A 320 13.02 29.28 -19.15
CA PRO A 320 12.12 30.04 -20.03
C PRO A 320 10.87 30.50 -19.27
N LYS A 321 10.35 31.68 -19.62
CA LYS A 321 9.19 32.30 -18.94
C LYS A 321 7.94 31.41 -18.89
N GLU A 322 7.81 30.48 -19.84
CA GLU A 322 6.71 29.50 -19.89
C GLU A 322 6.69 28.53 -18.69
N TYR A 323 7.85 28.29 -18.06
CA TYR A 323 7.97 27.41 -16.89
C TYR A 323 7.76 28.14 -15.56
N ILE A 324 7.79 29.48 -15.56
CA ILE A 324 7.59 30.27 -14.36
C ILE A 324 6.09 30.24 -14.05
N PRO A 325 5.65 29.64 -12.93
CA PRO A 325 4.23 29.53 -12.62
C PRO A 325 3.58 30.90 -12.40
N THR A 326 2.31 30.98 -12.73
CA THR A 326 1.49 32.16 -12.43
C THR A 326 1.15 32.23 -10.94
N GLU A 327 0.79 33.41 -10.44
CA GLU A 327 0.43 33.59 -9.02
C GLU A 327 -0.77 32.73 -8.59
N GLU A 328 -1.72 32.48 -9.51
CA GLU A 328 -2.85 31.58 -9.29
C GLU A 328 -2.42 30.11 -9.13
N GLU A 329 -1.42 29.67 -9.89
CA GLU A 329 -0.85 28.31 -9.78
C GLU A 329 -0.05 28.13 -8.49
N VAL A 330 0.70 29.16 -8.07
CA VAL A 330 1.43 29.15 -6.79
C VAL A 330 0.45 29.04 -5.62
N ALA A 331 -0.61 29.84 -5.62
CA ALA A 331 -1.68 29.73 -4.62
C ALA A 331 -2.37 28.35 -4.66
N GLY A 332 -2.54 27.78 -5.87
CA GLY A 332 -3.02 26.42 -6.05
C GLY A 332 -2.09 25.37 -5.42
N TYR A 333 -0.77 25.50 -5.56
CA TYR A 333 0.20 24.59 -4.93
C TYR A 333 0.22 24.72 -3.41
N GLU A 334 0.03 25.92 -2.86
CA GLU A 334 -0.06 26.14 -1.41
C GLU A 334 -1.32 25.49 -0.81
N LEU A 335 -2.41 25.42 -1.57
CA LEU A 335 -3.64 24.73 -1.18
C LEU A 335 -3.54 23.20 -1.26
N MET A 336 -2.65 22.66 -2.11
CA MET A 336 -2.38 21.22 -2.19
C MET A 336 -1.65 20.71 -0.96
N ASP A 337 -1.86 19.44 -0.63
CA ASP A 337 -1.13 18.75 0.44
C ASP A 337 0.37 18.65 0.09
N PRO A 338 1.29 18.69 1.07
CA PRO A 338 2.73 18.73 0.82
C PRO A 338 3.29 17.60 -0.07
N GLU A 339 2.67 16.43 -0.08
CA GLU A 339 3.08 15.27 -0.89
C GLU A 339 2.74 15.41 -2.38
N ASP A 340 1.64 16.10 -2.69
CA ASP A 340 1.14 16.29 -4.06
C ASP A 340 1.74 17.52 -4.74
N ARG A 341 2.42 18.39 -3.98
CA ARG A 341 3.07 19.60 -4.50
C ARG A 341 4.17 19.23 -5.49
N PRO A 342 4.38 20.03 -6.55
CA PRO A 342 5.56 19.87 -7.39
C PRO A 342 6.82 20.05 -6.53
N LYS A 343 7.74 19.09 -6.60
CA LYS A 343 8.98 19.07 -5.78
C LYS A 343 9.79 20.36 -5.90
N ILE A 344 9.85 20.91 -7.12
CA ILE A 344 10.56 22.15 -7.42
C ILE A 344 9.59 23.10 -8.12
N VAL A 345 9.45 24.30 -7.58
CA VAL A 345 8.76 25.43 -8.23
C VAL A 345 9.81 26.23 -9.01
N PRO A 346 9.74 26.29 -10.35
CA PRO A 346 10.72 27.01 -11.16
C PRO A 346 10.74 28.50 -10.80
N ARG A 347 11.94 29.05 -10.59
CA ARG A 347 12.16 30.48 -10.35
C ARG A 347 13.28 30.95 -11.25
N ALA A 348 13.11 32.13 -11.83
CA ALA A 348 14.14 32.77 -12.65
C ALA A 348 14.99 33.70 -11.79
N TYR A 349 16.30 33.49 -11.85
CA TYR A 349 17.32 34.36 -11.27
C TYR A 349 18.10 35.04 -12.39
N ASN A 350 18.38 36.33 -12.24
CA ASN A 350 19.04 37.11 -13.31
C ASN A 350 20.53 36.76 -13.42
N SER A 351 21.16 36.34 -12.32
CA SER A 351 22.56 35.95 -12.28
C SER A 351 22.79 34.71 -11.41
N LEU A 352 23.88 33.97 -11.68
CA LEU A 352 24.24 32.78 -10.89
C LEU A 352 24.55 33.12 -9.41
N ARG A 353 24.95 34.37 -9.13
CA ARG A 353 25.26 34.84 -7.77
C ARG A 353 24.03 35.03 -6.90
N GLU A 354 22.87 35.25 -7.52
CA GLU A 354 21.58 35.42 -6.84
C GLU A 354 20.91 34.08 -6.51
N VAL A 355 21.44 32.96 -7.01
CA VAL A 355 20.86 31.63 -6.79
C VAL A 355 21.03 31.27 -5.31
N PRO A 356 19.92 31.14 -4.55
CA PRO A 356 19.99 30.79 -3.15
C PRO A 356 20.32 29.30 -2.98
N MET A 357 20.77 28.94 -1.77
CA MET A 357 20.82 27.53 -1.38
C MET A 357 19.39 26.96 -1.39
N TYR A 358 19.23 25.78 -2.01
CA TYR A 358 17.93 25.11 -2.07
C TYR A 358 17.57 24.54 -0.69
N PRO A 359 16.51 25.04 -0.01
CA PRO A 359 16.23 24.69 1.38
C PRO A 359 15.78 23.23 1.55
N ASN A 360 15.08 22.69 0.56
CA ASN A 360 14.54 21.33 0.62
C ASN A 360 15.54 20.27 0.15
N PHE A 361 16.82 20.61 -0.11
CA PHE A 361 17.80 19.65 -0.63
C PHE A 361 17.97 18.43 0.27
N ILE A 362 18.14 18.66 1.58
CA ILE A 362 18.35 17.58 2.56
C ILE A 362 17.07 16.73 2.65
N LYS A 363 15.90 17.38 2.65
CA LYS A 363 14.60 16.71 2.69
C LYS A 363 14.40 15.80 1.47
N ASP A 364 14.65 16.30 0.26
CA ASP A 364 14.49 15.53 -0.98
C ASP A 364 15.44 14.31 -1.03
N MET A 365 16.68 14.46 -0.54
CA MET A 365 17.65 13.37 -0.45
C MET A 365 17.24 12.33 0.61
N PHE A 366 16.74 12.78 1.75
CA PHE A 366 16.24 11.90 2.80
C PHE A 366 15.01 11.12 2.36
N GLU A 367 14.02 11.79 1.77
CA GLU A 367 12.84 11.15 1.15
C GLU A 367 13.25 10.15 0.08
N ARG A 368 14.28 10.45 -0.73
CA ARG A 368 14.80 9.50 -1.72
C ARG A 368 15.38 8.24 -1.07
N CYS A 369 16.06 8.36 0.07
CA CYS A 369 16.56 7.22 0.84
C CYS A 369 15.39 6.39 1.42
N LEU A 370 14.35 7.04 1.92
CA LEU A 370 13.12 6.38 2.35
C LEU A 370 12.44 5.66 1.17
N ASP A 371 12.35 6.28 -0.01
CA ASP A 371 11.81 5.67 -1.23
C ASP A 371 12.63 4.43 -1.67
N LEU A 372 13.95 4.42 -1.43
CA LEU A 372 14.79 3.25 -1.74
C LEU A 372 14.50 2.09 -0.78
N TYR A 373 14.27 2.39 0.49
CA TYR A 373 14.18 1.41 1.57
C TYR A 373 12.75 0.91 1.80
N LEU A 374 11.79 1.83 1.97
CA LEU A 374 10.42 1.53 2.40
C LEU A 374 9.45 1.25 1.24
N CYS A 375 9.59 1.93 0.10
CA CYS A 375 8.59 1.83 -0.96
C CYS A 375 8.67 0.50 -1.74
N PRO A 376 7.55 -0.24 -1.90
CA PRO A 376 7.53 -1.50 -2.62
C PRO A 376 7.74 -1.30 -4.13
N ARG A 377 8.65 -2.08 -4.71
CA ARG A 377 9.04 -1.97 -6.13
C ARG A 377 8.22 -2.94 -6.99
N VAL A 378 7.44 -2.40 -7.93
CA VAL A 378 6.58 -3.19 -8.83
C VAL A 378 6.92 -2.93 -10.30
N ARG A 379 7.04 -4.00 -11.10
CA ARG A 379 7.15 -3.89 -12.55
C ARG A 379 5.81 -3.49 -13.16
N LYS A 380 5.61 -2.20 -13.40
CA LYS A 380 4.46 -1.70 -14.15
C LYS A 380 4.75 -1.70 -15.66
N LYS A 381 3.95 -2.42 -16.44
CA LYS A 381 3.98 -2.32 -17.90
C LYS A 381 3.22 -1.06 -18.32
N ARG A 382 3.95 0.03 -18.58
CA ARG A 382 3.35 1.24 -19.19
C ARG A 382 3.11 0.97 -20.66
N MET A 383 1.86 1.11 -21.09
CA MET A 383 1.47 0.95 -22.48
C MET A 383 1.75 2.27 -23.22
N PHE A 384 2.82 2.31 -24.03
CA PHE A 384 3.07 3.41 -24.96
C PHE A 384 2.31 3.12 -26.25
N ILE A 385 0.99 3.32 -26.18
CA ILE A 385 0.06 3.02 -27.27
C ILE A 385 -0.62 4.33 -27.64
N ASP A 386 -0.59 4.68 -28.92
CA ASP A 386 -1.34 5.84 -29.42
C ASP A 386 -2.84 5.60 -29.20
N PRO A 387 -3.58 6.58 -28.64
CA PRO A 387 -4.98 6.39 -28.27
C PRO A 387 -5.87 6.00 -29.45
N GLU A 388 -5.48 6.36 -30.68
CA GLU A 388 -6.20 6.02 -31.92
C GLU A 388 -6.19 4.52 -32.20
N THR A 389 -5.13 3.80 -31.83
CA THR A 389 -5.03 2.34 -32.07
C THR A 389 -5.95 1.52 -31.17
N LEU A 390 -6.45 2.12 -30.08
CA LEU A 390 -7.44 1.51 -29.18
C LEU A 390 -8.84 1.52 -29.80
N VAL A 391 -9.09 2.40 -30.79
CA VAL A 391 -10.38 2.49 -31.48
C VAL A 391 -10.50 1.36 -32.50
N PRO A 392 -11.58 0.57 -32.48
CA PRO A 392 -11.78 -0.48 -33.46
C PRO A 392 -11.89 0.10 -34.88
N LYS A 393 -11.30 -0.59 -35.86
CA LYS A 393 -11.40 -0.22 -37.27
C LYS A 393 -12.81 -0.51 -37.78
N LEU A 394 -13.69 0.48 -37.70
CA LEU A 394 -15.06 0.43 -38.20
C LEU A 394 -15.16 1.15 -39.55
N PRO A 395 -16.12 0.77 -40.42
CA PRO A 395 -16.46 1.55 -41.61
C PRO A 395 -16.82 2.99 -41.26
N LYS A 396 -16.52 3.93 -42.16
CA LYS A 396 -16.87 5.34 -41.95
C LYS A 396 -18.39 5.51 -42.04
N PRO A 397 -19.00 6.37 -41.20
CA PRO A 397 -20.45 6.61 -41.27
C PRO A 397 -20.93 7.08 -42.64
N GLN A 398 -20.11 7.82 -43.40
CA GLN A 398 -20.46 8.30 -44.75
C GLN A 398 -20.79 7.16 -45.72
N ASP A 399 -20.13 6.00 -45.60
CA ASP A 399 -20.34 4.84 -46.47
C ASP A 399 -21.63 4.07 -46.12
N LEU A 400 -22.22 4.36 -44.95
CA LEU A 400 -23.38 3.66 -44.39
C LEU A 400 -24.68 4.47 -44.48
N GLN A 401 -24.72 5.49 -45.34
CA GLN A 401 -25.95 6.23 -45.64
C GLN A 401 -26.97 5.35 -46.37
N PRO A 402 -28.29 5.59 -46.18
CA PRO A 402 -28.89 6.71 -45.48
C PRO A 402 -29.18 6.45 -43.99
N PHE A 403 -29.04 7.48 -43.15
CA PHE A 403 -29.48 7.50 -41.76
C PHE A 403 -29.89 8.93 -41.38
N PRO A 404 -30.74 9.14 -40.36
CA PRO A 404 -31.18 10.48 -40.00
C PRO A 404 -30.04 11.29 -39.39
N THR A 405 -29.87 12.55 -39.83
CA THR A 405 -28.76 13.42 -39.41
C THR A 405 -29.24 14.69 -38.72
N SER A 406 -30.35 15.27 -39.17
CA SER A 406 -30.86 16.56 -38.71
C SER A 406 -32.32 16.49 -38.27
N LEU A 407 -32.68 17.36 -37.32
CA LEU A 407 -34.06 17.59 -36.94
C LEU A 407 -34.81 18.25 -38.10
N ALA A 408 -35.89 17.64 -38.56
CA ALA A 408 -36.70 18.13 -39.67
C ALA A 408 -37.98 18.84 -39.19
N ILE A 409 -38.75 18.19 -38.32
CA ILE A 409 -40.05 18.70 -37.85
C ILE A 409 -40.15 18.48 -36.34
N THR A 410 -40.65 19.50 -35.64
CA THR A 410 -41.06 19.41 -34.24
C THR A 410 -42.59 19.44 -34.18
N TYR A 411 -43.19 18.43 -33.55
CA TYR A 411 -44.63 18.35 -33.31
C TYR A 411 -44.93 18.99 -31.96
N GLU A 412 -45.39 20.24 -32.01
CA GLU A 412 -45.74 21.01 -30.82
C GLU A 412 -47.24 20.99 -30.59
N GLY A 413 -47.64 20.82 -29.32
CA GLY A 413 -49.02 21.02 -28.93
C GLY A 413 -49.45 20.29 -27.66
N HIS A 414 -48.74 19.24 -27.23
CA HIS A 414 -49.01 18.63 -25.94
C HIS A 414 -48.66 19.60 -24.80
N ALA A 415 -49.46 19.54 -23.73
CA ALA A 415 -49.27 20.43 -22.58
C ALA A 415 -48.36 19.82 -21.50
N GLY A 416 -48.08 18.52 -21.59
CA GLY A 416 -47.21 17.79 -20.67
C GLY A 416 -46.32 16.81 -21.41
N LYS A 417 -45.45 16.12 -20.67
CA LYS A 417 -44.47 15.19 -21.23
C LYS A 417 -45.10 14.14 -22.13
N VAL A 418 -44.53 13.95 -23.32
CA VAL A 418 -44.91 12.87 -24.22
C VAL A 418 -44.21 11.61 -23.74
N ARG A 419 -44.95 10.53 -23.49
CA ARG A 419 -44.39 9.27 -22.98
C ARG A 419 -44.08 8.23 -24.04
N CYS A 420 -44.79 8.31 -25.15
CA CYS A 420 -44.74 7.27 -26.18
C CYS A 420 -45.12 7.84 -27.54
N VAL A 421 -44.55 7.22 -28.58
CA VAL A 421 -44.80 7.59 -29.97
C VAL A 421 -44.90 6.32 -30.83
N ALA A 422 -45.89 6.28 -31.71
CA ALA A 422 -46.12 5.13 -32.59
C ALA A 422 -46.49 5.60 -34.00
N PRO A 423 -45.73 5.23 -35.04
CA PRO A 423 -46.12 5.48 -36.43
C PRO A 423 -47.11 4.42 -36.93
N ASP A 424 -48.01 4.84 -37.83
CA ASP A 424 -48.90 3.94 -38.57
C ASP A 424 -48.12 3.05 -39.54
N ALA A 425 -48.67 1.89 -39.91
CA ALA A 425 -48.07 0.97 -40.87
C ALA A 425 -47.82 1.63 -42.25
N SER A 426 -48.63 2.63 -42.62
CA SER A 426 -48.45 3.41 -43.85
C SER A 426 -47.36 4.48 -43.75
N GLY A 427 -46.96 4.87 -42.53
CA GLY A 427 -45.97 5.93 -42.26
C GLY A 427 -46.49 7.35 -42.44
N GLN A 428 -47.74 7.56 -42.84
CA GLN A 428 -48.33 8.90 -43.01
C GLN A 428 -48.74 9.56 -41.69
N TRP A 429 -49.09 8.74 -40.70
CA TRP A 429 -49.66 9.17 -39.43
C TRP A 429 -48.75 8.80 -38.26
N LEU A 430 -48.61 9.72 -37.32
CA LEU A 430 -47.89 9.52 -36.06
C LEU A 430 -48.88 9.67 -34.92
N ALA A 431 -48.91 8.72 -33.99
CA ALA A 431 -49.67 8.88 -32.75
C ALA A 431 -48.72 9.15 -31.58
N SER A 432 -49.10 10.06 -30.71
CA SER A 432 -48.37 10.37 -29.47
C SER A 432 -49.32 10.33 -28.27
N GLY A 433 -48.80 9.87 -27.14
CA GLY A 433 -49.51 9.86 -25.86
C GLY A 433 -48.75 10.69 -24.82
N SER A 434 -49.47 11.58 -24.13
CA SER A 434 -48.89 12.49 -23.14
C SER A 434 -49.51 12.32 -21.75
N ASP A 435 -48.80 12.86 -20.75
CA ASP A 435 -49.28 13.01 -19.38
C ASP A 435 -50.38 14.06 -19.23
N ASP A 436 -50.62 14.89 -20.25
CA ASP A 436 -51.81 15.77 -20.32
C ASP A 436 -53.14 15.01 -20.46
N GLY A 437 -53.07 13.68 -20.58
CA GLY A 437 -54.23 12.81 -20.72
C GLY A 437 -54.86 12.83 -22.12
N THR A 438 -54.14 13.37 -23.10
CA THR A 438 -54.54 13.40 -24.51
C THR A 438 -53.69 12.44 -25.34
N LEU A 439 -54.36 11.80 -26.28
CA LEU A 439 -53.73 11.13 -27.40
C LEU A 439 -53.89 12.03 -28.62
N ARG A 440 -52.80 12.27 -29.35
CA ARG A 440 -52.83 13.07 -30.58
C ARG A 440 -52.36 12.26 -31.77
N VAL A 441 -52.98 12.52 -32.91
CA VAL A 441 -52.57 11.96 -34.20
C VAL A 441 -52.11 13.10 -35.11
N TRP A 442 -50.89 12.97 -35.60
CA TRP A 442 -50.19 13.96 -36.41
C TRP A 442 -49.99 13.46 -37.83
N GLU A 443 -50.06 14.37 -38.78
CA GLU A 443 -49.57 14.15 -40.14
C GLU A 443 -48.04 14.25 -40.14
N VAL A 444 -47.35 13.20 -40.58
CA VAL A 444 -45.89 13.11 -40.51
C VAL A 444 -45.21 14.21 -41.33
N ALA A 445 -45.69 14.47 -42.55
CA ALA A 445 -45.05 15.40 -43.48
C ALA A 445 -45.23 16.89 -43.11
N SER A 446 -46.32 17.25 -42.45
CA SER A 446 -46.69 18.65 -42.19
C SER A 446 -46.55 19.08 -40.74
N GLY A 447 -46.44 18.14 -39.79
CA GLY A 447 -46.46 18.47 -38.37
C GLY A 447 -47.85 18.76 -37.80
N ARG A 448 -48.92 18.70 -38.60
CA ARG A 448 -50.27 19.11 -38.18
C ARG A 448 -50.95 18.06 -37.31
N CYS A 449 -51.57 18.50 -36.22
CA CYS A 449 -52.42 17.68 -35.37
C CYS A 449 -53.80 17.49 -36.04
N MET A 450 -54.10 16.28 -36.50
CA MET A 450 -55.36 15.95 -37.18
C MET A 450 -56.47 15.51 -36.25
N ALA A 451 -56.12 14.81 -35.16
CA ALA A 451 -57.09 14.36 -34.17
C ALA A 451 -56.51 14.46 -32.76
N THR A 452 -57.34 14.92 -31.84
CA THR A 452 -57.03 14.96 -30.41
C THR A 452 -58.12 14.19 -29.67
N HIS A 453 -57.71 13.22 -28.86
CA HIS A 453 -58.59 12.36 -28.10
C HIS A 453 -58.28 12.50 -26.62
N ASN A 454 -59.24 13.02 -25.86
CA ASN A 454 -59.10 13.24 -24.43
C ASN A 454 -59.52 11.98 -23.67
N LEU A 455 -58.55 11.31 -23.05
CA LEU A 455 -58.76 10.09 -22.26
C LEU A 455 -58.82 10.38 -20.75
N GLY A 456 -58.53 11.62 -20.33
CA GLY A 456 -58.66 12.10 -18.95
C GLY A 456 -57.68 11.49 -17.95
N THR A 457 -56.82 10.59 -18.40
CA THR A 457 -55.78 9.94 -17.58
C THR A 457 -54.48 9.89 -18.38
N PRO A 458 -53.29 9.96 -17.72
CA PRO A 458 -52.00 9.93 -18.40
C PRO A 458 -51.85 8.71 -19.32
N VAL A 459 -51.47 8.95 -20.57
CA VAL A 459 -51.31 7.90 -21.57
C VAL A 459 -49.89 7.33 -21.47
N HIS A 460 -49.77 6.07 -21.08
CA HIS A 460 -48.48 5.43 -20.84
C HIS A 460 -47.88 4.77 -22.09
N SER A 461 -48.71 4.24 -22.98
CA SER A 461 -48.27 3.52 -24.18
C SER A 461 -49.31 3.63 -25.26
N VAL A 462 -48.84 3.79 -26.50
CA VAL A 462 -49.67 3.85 -27.70
C VAL A 462 -49.10 2.88 -28.72
N ALA A 463 -49.95 2.16 -29.45
CA ALA A 463 -49.51 1.28 -30.53
C ALA A 463 -50.56 1.18 -31.65
N TRP A 464 -50.10 1.33 -32.90
CA TRP A 464 -50.94 1.06 -34.06
C TRP A 464 -51.07 -0.43 -34.33
N CYS A 465 -52.24 -0.83 -34.81
CA CYS A 465 -52.41 -2.16 -35.38
C CYS A 465 -51.54 -2.28 -36.65
N PRO A 466 -50.69 -3.31 -36.75
CA PRO A 466 -49.77 -3.45 -37.88
C PRO A 466 -50.44 -3.95 -39.17
N ALA A 467 -51.73 -4.34 -39.11
CA ALA A 467 -52.44 -4.87 -40.27
C ALA A 467 -52.79 -3.74 -41.27
N PRO A 468 -52.42 -3.85 -42.56
CA PRO A 468 -52.62 -2.75 -43.52
C PRO A 468 -54.10 -2.51 -43.85
N GLY A 469 -54.97 -3.51 -43.65
CA GLY A 469 -56.40 -3.42 -43.95
C GLY A 469 -57.25 -2.78 -42.85
N VAL A 470 -56.69 -2.52 -41.66
CA VAL A 470 -57.43 -1.95 -40.53
C VAL A 470 -56.56 -0.96 -39.77
N ARG A 471 -57.02 0.28 -39.64
CA ARG A 471 -56.32 1.31 -38.85
C ARG A 471 -56.93 1.43 -37.46
N LEU A 472 -56.44 0.59 -36.55
CA LEU A 472 -56.78 0.69 -35.14
C LEU A 472 -55.62 1.26 -34.35
N LEU A 473 -55.95 2.12 -33.40
CA LEU A 473 -55.01 2.69 -32.46
C LEU A 473 -55.34 2.17 -31.07
N SER A 474 -54.36 1.57 -30.40
CA SER A 474 -54.50 1.20 -28.99
C SER A 474 -53.76 2.20 -28.10
N ALA A 475 -54.39 2.57 -26.99
CA ALA A 475 -53.85 3.50 -26.00
C ALA A 475 -54.07 2.95 -24.59
N ALA A 476 -53.00 2.83 -23.81
CA ALA A 476 -53.07 2.47 -22.39
C ALA A 476 -53.08 3.73 -21.54
N ALA A 477 -54.16 3.91 -20.78
CA ALA A 477 -54.37 5.06 -19.92
C ALA A 477 -54.89 4.59 -18.55
N GLY A 478 -54.05 4.69 -17.52
CA GLY A 478 -54.34 4.14 -16.19
C GLY A 478 -54.70 2.64 -16.24
N ASN A 479 -55.88 2.28 -15.73
CA ASN A 479 -56.35 0.89 -15.71
C ASN A 479 -57.12 0.47 -16.98
N ARG A 480 -57.13 1.32 -18.01
CA ARG A 480 -57.92 1.14 -19.23
C ARG A 480 -57.01 0.99 -20.44
N VAL A 481 -57.40 0.11 -21.35
CA VAL A 481 -56.86 0.08 -22.71
C VAL A 481 -57.99 0.49 -23.66
N PHE A 482 -57.79 1.60 -24.35
CA PHE A 482 -58.69 2.07 -25.40
C PHE A 482 -58.22 1.54 -26.74
N ILE A 483 -59.15 1.01 -27.54
CA ILE A 483 -58.93 0.69 -28.95
C ILE A 483 -59.89 1.56 -29.74
N MET A 484 -59.35 2.36 -30.65
CA MET A 484 -60.12 3.34 -31.40
C MET A 484 -59.80 3.29 -32.88
N ALA A 485 -60.80 3.61 -33.68
CA ALA A 485 -60.64 3.90 -35.10
C ALA A 485 -60.54 5.42 -35.25
N PRO A 486 -59.34 6.00 -35.42
CA PRO A 486 -59.24 7.41 -35.72
C PRO A 486 -59.95 7.69 -37.04
N ALA A 487 -60.66 8.81 -37.10
CA ALA A 487 -61.47 9.24 -38.25
C ALA A 487 -60.61 9.71 -39.46
N ILE A 488 -59.57 8.95 -39.79
CA ILE A 488 -58.47 9.34 -40.67
C ILE A 488 -58.23 8.24 -41.70
N GLY A 489 -58.07 8.61 -42.97
CA GLY A 489 -57.81 7.69 -44.09
C GLY A 489 -58.97 7.62 -45.09
N THR A 490 -58.91 6.63 -45.98
CA THR A 490 -59.97 6.36 -46.97
C THR A 490 -61.24 5.86 -46.30
N GLN A 491 -62.39 6.13 -46.91
CA GLN A 491 -63.69 5.73 -46.37
C GLN A 491 -63.78 4.21 -46.16
N GLU A 492 -63.24 3.41 -47.08
CA GLU A 492 -63.20 1.95 -46.98
C GLU A 492 -62.45 1.44 -45.74
N LEU A 493 -61.27 2.02 -45.46
CA LEU A 493 -60.46 1.63 -44.29
C LEU A 493 -61.13 2.04 -42.98
N ARG A 494 -61.85 3.17 -43.00
CA ARG A 494 -62.65 3.61 -41.88
C ARG A 494 -63.78 2.63 -41.60
N GLU A 495 -64.58 2.29 -42.61
CA GLU A 495 -65.68 1.33 -42.47
C GLU A 495 -65.17 -0.03 -42.01
N ALA A 496 -64.06 -0.53 -42.56
CA ALA A 496 -63.42 -1.77 -42.11
C ALA A 496 -62.97 -1.73 -40.64
N SER A 497 -62.40 -0.59 -40.18
CA SER A 497 -62.00 -0.41 -38.79
C SER A 497 -63.19 -0.31 -37.83
N GLU A 498 -64.26 0.38 -38.24
CA GLU A 498 -65.49 0.49 -37.45
C GLU A 498 -66.19 -0.88 -37.37
N GLN A 499 -66.21 -1.66 -38.45
CA GLN A 499 -66.72 -3.04 -38.48
C GLN A 499 -65.89 -3.99 -37.60
N ALA A 500 -64.57 -3.89 -37.62
CA ALA A 500 -63.71 -4.72 -36.77
C ALA A 500 -63.97 -4.44 -35.27
N LEU A 501 -64.21 -3.19 -34.90
CA LEU A 501 -64.55 -2.81 -33.53
C LEU A 501 -65.95 -3.25 -33.11
N SER A 502 -66.95 -3.12 -34.00
CA SER A 502 -68.31 -3.59 -33.71
C SER A 502 -68.35 -5.11 -33.55
N GLN A 503 -67.66 -5.85 -34.42
CA GLN A 503 -67.50 -7.31 -34.30
C GLN A 503 -66.82 -7.71 -33.00
N ALA A 504 -65.78 -6.99 -32.58
CA ALA A 504 -65.11 -7.24 -31.30
C ALA A 504 -66.05 -7.03 -30.10
N LEU A 505 -66.90 -6.00 -30.15
CA LEU A 505 -67.87 -5.70 -29.09
C LEU A 505 -69.00 -6.74 -29.02
N GLU A 506 -69.56 -7.14 -30.17
CA GLU A 506 -70.57 -8.20 -30.26
C GLU A 506 -70.00 -9.54 -29.77
N ALA A 507 -68.77 -9.88 -30.16
CA ALA A 507 -68.09 -11.08 -29.71
C ALA A 507 -67.82 -11.07 -28.19
N ALA A 508 -67.46 -9.91 -27.63
CA ALA A 508 -67.27 -9.76 -26.19
C ALA A 508 -68.56 -9.97 -25.39
N GLN A 509 -69.71 -9.54 -25.92
CA GLN A 509 -71.04 -9.82 -25.34
C GLN A 509 -71.33 -11.33 -25.36
N GLY A 510 -71.03 -12.01 -26.47
CA GLY A 510 -71.20 -13.46 -26.60
C GLY A 510 -70.26 -14.29 -25.70
N SER A 511 -69.06 -13.78 -25.39
CA SER A 511 -68.06 -14.49 -24.57
C SER A 511 -68.21 -14.27 -23.05
N GLY A 512 -69.24 -13.56 -22.60
CA GLY A 512 -69.41 -13.20 -21.17
C GLY A 512 -68.31 -12.30 -20.62
N CYS A 513 -67.50 -11.69 -21.50
CA CYS A 513 -66.43 -10.77 -21.16
C CYS A 513 -66.88 -9.30 -21.23
N ALA A 514 -68.12 -9.04 -21.61
CA ALA A 514 -68.70 -7.70 -21.66
C ALA A 514 -68.98 -7.14 -20.25
N GLY A 515 -68.67 -5.86 -20.05
CA GLY A 515 -69.03 -5.11 -18.85
C GLY A 515 -69.62 -3.76 -19.19
N ALA A 516 -70.19 -3.07 -18.20
CA ALA A 516 -70.60 -1.68 -18.36
C ALA A 516 -69.36 -0.76 -18.50
N SER A 517 -69.45 0.31 -19.30
CA SER A 517 -68.34 1.26 -19.45
C SER A 517 -67.93 1.84 -18.10
N GLY A 518 -66.63 1.81 -17.82
CA GLY A 518 -66.05 2.24 -16.55
C GLY A 518 -66.24 1.29 -15.36
N ALA A 519 -66.96 0.17 -15.50
CA ALA A 519 -67.11 -0.81 -14.43
C ALA A 519 -65.86 -1.68 -14.29
N ALA A 520 -65.39 -1.86 -13.04
CA ALA A 520 -64.33 -2.80 -12.74
C ALA A 520 -64.76 -4.23 -13.12
N PRO A 521 -63.85 -5.08 -13.59
CA PRO A 521 -64.18 -6.46 -13.95
C PRO A 521 -64.73 -7.20 -12.72
N ALA A 522 -65.79 -8.00 -12.93
CA ALA A 522 -66.43 -8.77 -11.87
C ALA A 522 -65.45 -9.76 -11.20
N ASP A 523 -65.80 -10.27 -10.02
CA ASP A 523 -64.98 -11.27 -9.32
C ASP A 523 -64.82 -12.55 -10.17
N GLY A 524 -63.57 -12.85 -10.54
CA GLY A 524 -63.21 -13.94 -11.47
C GLY A 524 -62.89 -13.50 -12.90
N GLN A 525 -63.31 -12.31 -13.31
CA GLN A 525 -63.03 -11.78 -14.66
C GLN A 525 -61.66 -11.08 -14.71
N LEU A 526 -60.86 -11.38 -15.74
CA LEU A 526 -59.52 -10.81 -15.94
C LEU A 526 -59.57 -9.37 -16.47
N ALA A 527 -60.46 -9.12 -17.43
CA ALA A 527 -60.73 -7.79 -17.98
C ALA A 527 -62.15 -7.74 -18.54
N SER A 528 -62.79 -6.58 -18.45
CA SER A 528 -64.12 -6.32 -19.02
C SER A 528 -64.01 -5.47 -20.28
N TRP A 529 -64.72 -5.88 -21.32
CA TRP A 529 -64.80 -5.19 -22.60
C TRP A 529 -66.08 -4.37 -22.64
N SER A 530 -65.99 -3.11 -23.04
CA SER A 530 -67.12 -2.20 -23.11
C SER A 530 -67.00 -1.26 -24.31
N GLY A 531 -68.13 -0.75 -24.80
CA GLY A 531 -68.12 0.31 -25.82
C GLY A 531 -67.94 1.67 -25.17
N SER A 532 -67.00 2.47 -25.65
CA SER A 532 -66.92 3.89 -25.34
C SER A 532 -67.71 4.68 -26.39
N GLY A 533 -68.49 5.67 -25.96
CA GLY A 533 -69.41 6.45 -26.81
C GLY A 533 -68.76 7.17 -28.01
N SER A 534 -67.43 7.21 -28.09
CA SER A 534 -66.66 7.71 -29.24
C SER A 534 -66.09 6.55 -30.08
N LYS A 535 -66.94 5.76 -30.75
CA LYS A 535 -66.55 4.71 -31.72
C LYS A 535 -65.26 3.94 -31.35
N GLY A 536 -65.20 3.45 -30.10
CA GLY A 536 -64.02 2.78 -29.55
C GLY A 536 -64.40 1.71 -28.54
N VAL A 537 -63.52 0.74 -28.38
CA VAL A 537 -63.63 -0.33 -27.39
C VAL A 537 -62.74 0.02 -26.19
N GLU A 538 -63.31 -0.04 -25.00
CA GLU A 538 -62.62 0.16 -23.73
C GLU A 538 -62.48 -1.18 -23.02
N ILE A 539 -61.25 -1.54 -22.68
CA ILE A 539 -60.90 -2.74 -21.93
C ILE A 539 -60.44 -2.33 -20.54
N MET A 540 -61.22 -2.68 -19.53
CA MET A 540 -60.96 -2.37 -18.13
C MET A 540 -60.14 -3.49 -17.48
N HIS A 541 -59.00 -3.13 -16.93
CA HIS A 541 -58.12 -4.01 -16.16
C HIS A 541 -58.27 -3.77 -14.65
N ARG A 542 -57.90 -4.77 -13.84
CA ARG A 542 -57.82 -4.62 -12.38
C ARG A 542 -56.66 -3.72 -11.93
N PHE A 543 -55.60 -3.66 -12.73
CA PHE A 543 -54.35 -2.98 -12.42
C PHE A 543 -53.98 -1.97 -13.52
N ASN A 544 -53.09 -1.04 -13.20
CA ASN A 544 -52.65 0.01 -14.12
C ASN A 544 -51.77 -0.57 -15.23
N VAL A 545 -52.19 -0.36 -16.48
CA VAL A 545 -51.53 -0.82 -17.69
C VAL A 545 -50.48 0.21 -18.11
N LYS A 546 -49.22 -0.23 -18.20
CA LYS A 546 -48.08 0.62 -18.57
C LYS A 546 -47.63 0.45 -20.00
N TYR A 547 -47.92 -0.70 -20.63
CA TYR A 547 -47.45 -1.00 -21.98
C TYR A 547 -48.43 -1.84 -22.78
N VAL A 548 -48.51 -1.58 -24.08
CA VAL A 548 -49.33 -2.35 -25.04
C VAL A 548 -48.51 -2.62 -26.30
N THR A 549 -48.63 -3.83 -26.84
CA THR A 549 -48.00 -4.22 -28.11
C THR A 549 -48.93 -5.10 -28.94
N TRP A 550 -48.88 -4.96 -30.26
CA TRP A 550 -49.61 -5.81 -31.19
C TRP A 550 -48.77 -6.99 -31.68
N HIS A 551 -49.44 -8.08 -32.03
CA HIS A 551 -48.87 -9.15 -32.84
C HIS A 551 -48.83 -8.72 -34.31
N ALA A 552 -47.88 -9.23 -35.11
CA ALA A 552 -47.69 -8.83 -36.50
C ALA A 552 -48.94 -8.99 -37.40
N ARG A 553 -49.85 -9.90 -37.05
CA ARG A 553 -51.13 -10.11 -37.75
C ARG A 553 -52.25 -9.13 -37.38
N GLY A 554 -52.14 -8.42 -36.25
CA GLY A 554 -53.13 -7.43 -35.82
C GLY A 554 -54.40 -7.96 -35.14
N ASP A 555 -54.53 -9.27 -34.89
CA ASP A 555 -55.66 -9.82 -34.12
C ASP A 555 -55.35 -9.92 -32.61
N TYR A 556 -54.14 -10.39 -32.29
CA TYR A 556 -53.67 -10.48 -30.91
C TYR A 556 -52.91 -9.21 -30.51
N PHE A 557 -53.12 -8.77 -29.29
CA PHE A 557 -52.27 -7.77 -28.63
C PHE A 557 -52.07 -8.12 -27.17
N ALA A 558 -50.95 -7.67 -26.60
CA ALA A 558 -50.62 -7.91 -25.21
C ALA A 558 -50.62 -6.59 -24.44
N SER A 559 -51.09 -6.64 -23.21
CA SER A 559 -51.02 -5.54 -22.24
C SER A 559 -50.17 -5.96 -21.05
N VAL A 560 -49.43 -5.00 -20.50
CA VAL A 560 -48.57 -5.18 -19.34
C VAL A 560 -49.02 -4.29 -18.21
N ALA A 561 -49.36 -4.90 -17.08
CA ALA A 561 -49.69 -4.25 -15.82
C ALA A 561 -48.68 -4.66 -14.73
N PRO A 562 -47.58 -3.91 -14.53
CA PRO A 562 -46.46 -4.35 -13.68
C PRO A 562 -46.81 -4.66 -12.22
N THR A 563 -47.91 -4.11 -11.70
CA THR A 563 -48.38 -4.32 -10.32
C THR A 563 -49.18 -5.61 -10.15
N GLY A 564 -49.79 -6.12 -11.22
CA GLY A 564 -50.51 -7.39 -11.17
C GLY A 564 -49.52 -8.54 -11.17
N ASN A 565 -49.41 -9.33 -10.10
CA ASN A 565 -48.40 -10.39 -10.04
C ASN A 565 -48.68 -11.51 -11.07
N THR A 566 -49.82 -12.21 -10.95
CA THR A 566 -50.25 -13.24 -11.92
C THR A 566 -50.84 -12.62 -13.19
N GLN A 567 -51.56 -11.51 -13.04
CA GLN A 567 -52.19 -10.76 -14.14
C GLN A 567 -51.26 -9.69 -14.73
N ALA A 568 -49.93 -9.85 -14.61
CA ALA A 568 -48.96 -8.86 -15.09
C ALA A 568 -49.00 -8.71 -16.61
N VAL A 569 -49.26 -9.82 -17.29
CA VAL A 569 -49.30 -9.91 -18.75
C VAL A 569 -50.63 -10.52 -19.12
N LEU A 570 -51.38 -9.83 -19.97
CA LEU A 570 -52.61 -10.33 -20.56
C LEU A 570 -52.49 -10.27 -22.07
N VAL A 571 -52.99 -11.31 -22.73
CA VAL A 571 -53.08 -11.39 -24.18
C VAL A 571 -54.55 -11.32 -24.54
N HIS A 572 -54.88 -10.39 -25.41
CA HIS A 572 -56.21 -10.09 -25.87
C HIS A 572 -56.35 -10.52 -27.31
N GLN A 573 -57.49 -11.11 -27.64
CA GLN A 573 -57.87 -11.43 -29.03
C GLN A 573 -59.01 -10.52 -29.45
N LEU A 574 -58.76 -9.67 -30.45
CA LEU A 574 -59.73 -8.69 -30.93
C LEU A 574 -60.94 -9.37 -31.56
N SER A 575 -60.75 -10.36 -32.42
CA SER A 575 -61.84 -11.02 -33.16
C SER A 575 -62.86 -11.74 -32.28
N LYS A 576 -62.46 -12.13 -31.07
CA LYS A 576 -63.32 -12.85 -30.11
C LYS A 576 -63.73 -12.00 -28.91
N GLY A 577 -63.10 -10.84 -28.69
CA GLY A 577 -63.31 -10.04 -27.49
C GLY A 577 -62.92 -10.77 -26.20
N VAL A 578 -61.86 -11.59 -26.24
CA VAL A 578 -61.43 -12.43 -25.10
C VAL A 578 -60.08 -11.97 -24.58
N SER A 579 -59.94 -11.95 -23.25
CA SER A 579 -58.70 -11.67 -22.54
C SER A 579 -58.20 -12.92 -21.83
N GLN A 580 -56.94 -13.30 -22.04
CA GLN A 580 -56.32 -14.50 -21.46
C GLN A 580 -55.04 -14.15 -20.71
N ALA A 581 -54.80 -14.83 -19.59
CA ALA A 581 -53.51 -14.79 -18.91
C ALA A 581 -52.64 -15.96 -19.42
N PRO A 582 -51.57 -15.71 -20.19
CA PRO A 582 -50.73 -16.78 -20.75
C PRO A 582 -49.90 -17.50 -19.68
N PHE A 583 -49.75 -16.93 -18.48
CA PHE A 583 -48.90 -17.45 -17.42
C PHE A 583 -49.67 -17.68 -16.13
N ARG A 584 -49.39 -18.82 -15.47
CA ARG A 584 -49.93 -19.10 -14.13
C ARG A 584 -49.21 -18.31 -13.03
N LYS A 585 -47.90 -18.05 -13.20
CA LYS A 585 -47.06 -17.30 -12.26
C LYS A 585 -45.97 -16.54 -13.00
N ASN A 586 -45.82 -15.26 -12.71
CA ASN A 586 -44.75 -14.42 -13.25
C ASN A 586 -43.57 -14.36 -12.29
N LYS A 587 -42.34 -14.27 -12.83
CA LYS A 587 -41.10 -14.20 -12.06
C LYS A 587 -40.50 -12.81 -12.17
N GLY A 588 -40.75 -11.98 -11.15
CA GLY A 588 -40.31 -10.59 -11.07
C GLY A 588 -41.30 -9.61 -11.69
N ARG A 589 -40.99 -8.32 -11.56
CA ARG A 589 -41.80 -7.23 -12.11
C ARG A 589 -41.59 -7.15 -13.62
N VAL A 590 -42.66 -7.35 -14.39
CA VAL A 590 -42.64 -7.26 -15.86
C VAL A 590 -42.69 -5.80 -16.29
N THR A 591 -41.78 -5.40 -17.19
CA THR A 591 -41.68 -4.02 -17.69
C THR A 591 -42.13 -3.92 -19.14
N ARG A 592 -41.62 -4.81 -20.01
CA ARG A 592 -41.92 -4.82 -21.46
C ARG A 592 -42.23 -6.24 -21.94
N VAL A 593 -43.01 -6.32 -23.01
CA VAL A 593 -43.41 -7.56 -23.67
C VAL A 593 -43.38 -7.33 -25.17
N LEU A 594 -42.93 -8.29 -25.96
CA LEU A 594 -42.99 -8.22 -27.42
C LEU A 594 -43.31 -9.58 -28.04
N PHE A 595 -44.06 -9.56 -29.13
CA PHE A 595 -44.23 -10.73 -29.98
C PHE A 595 -43.05 -10.84 -30.94
N HIS A 596 -42.66 -12.08 -31.23
CA HIS A 596 -41.74 -12.33 -32.33
C HIS A 596 -42.43 -12.04 -33.68
N PRO A 597 -41.70 -11.49 -34.68
CA PRO A 597 -42.31 -11.09 -35.96
C PRO A 597 -43.01 -12.23 -36.73
N THR A 598 -42.39 -13.42 -36.79
CA THR A 598 -42.87 -14.56 -37.60
C THR A 598 -43.14 -15.84 -36.81
N LYS A 599 -42.19 -16.28 -35.98
CA LYS A 599 -42.28 -17.46 -35.10
C LYS A 599 -43.23 -17.19 -33.92
N PRO A 600 -43.90 -18.22 -33.33
CA PRO A 600 -44.79 -18.06 -32.18
C PRO A 600 -44.02 -17.92 -30.85
N PHE A 601 -43.00 -17.06 -30.84
CA PHE A 601 -42.25 -16.71 -29.64
C PHE A 601 -42.78 -15.42 -29.01
N PHE A 602 -42.66 -15.36 -27.69
CA PHE A 602 -43.15 -14.26 -26.89
C PHE A 602 -42.09 -13.85 -25.87
N PHE A 603 -41.61 -12.62 -26.01
CA PHE A 603 -40.56 -12.06 -25.18
C PHE A 603 -41.17 -11.33 -23.99
N VAL A 604 -40.71 -11.65 -22.78
CA VAL A 604 -41.14 -11.03 -21.54
C VAL A 604 -39.91 -10.51 -20.80
N ALA A 605 -39.76 -9.19 -20.71
CA ALA A 605 -38.73 -8.54 -19.93
C ALA A 605 -39.22 -8.37 -18.49
N ALA A 606 -38.53 -9.01 -17.53
CA ALA A 606 -38.86 -8.96 -16.12
C ALA A 606 -37.62 -8.72 -15.27
N GLY A 607 -37.57 -7.56 -14.60
CA GLY A 607 -36.38 -7.09 -13.90
C GLY A 607 -35.15 -7.12 -14.82
N ASN A 608 -34.17 -7.93 -14.46
CA ASN A 608 -32.88 -8.06 -15.16
C ASN A 608 -32.82 -9.22 -16.18
N HIS A 609 -33.93 -9.90 -16.47
CA HIS A 609 -33.93 -11.04 -17.39
C HIS A 609 -34.99 -10.86 -18.47
N VAL A 610 -34.67 -11.29 -19.69
CA VAL A 610 -35.65 -11.43 -20.76
C VAL A 610 -35.90 -12.92 -20.96
N ARG A 611 -37.16 -13.32 -20.85
CA ARG A 611 -37.58 -14.71 -21.04
C ARG A 611 -38.27 -14.84 -22.39
N VAL A 612 -37.86 -15.84 -23.16
CA VAL A 612 -38.43 -16.16 -24.46
C VAL A 612 -39.32 -17.38 -24.27
N TYR A 613 -40.62 -17.22 -24.45
CA TYR A 613 -41.61 -18.30 -24.35
C TYR A 613 -42.04 -18.75 -25.73
N ASN A 614 -42.20 -20.05 -25.93
CA ASN A 614 -42.86 -20.61 -27.10
C ASN A 614 -44.36 -20.76 -26.79
N LEU A 615 -45.21 -19.98 -27.45
CA LEU A 615 -46.66 -19.98 -27.20
C LEU A 615 -47.32 -21.27 -27.69
N ALA A 616 -46.81 -21.87 -28.78
CA ALA A 616 -47.36 -23.12 -29.31
C ALA A 616 -47.06 -24.31 -28.39
N LYS A 617 -45.85 -24.36 -27.80
CA LYS A 617 -45.45 -25.40 -26.84
C LYS A 617 -45.83 -25.08 -25.38
N GLN A 618 -46.29 -23.85 -25.12
CA GLN A 618 -46.56 -23.32 -23.78
C GLN A 618 -45.38 -23.51 -22.79
N ALA A 619 -44.15 -23.38 -23.29
CA ALA A 619 -42.92 -23.64 -22.54
C ALA A 619 -41.92 -22.49 -22.67
N LEU A 620 -41.04 -22.33 -21.67
CA LEU A 620 -39.91 -21.43 -21.74
C LEU A 620 -38.87 -21.99 -22.73
N ALA A 621 -38.47 -21.20 -23.71
CA ALA A 621 -37.46 -21.58 -24.71
C ALA A 621 -36.06 -21.14 -24.28
N LYS A 622 -35.86 -19.85 -23.98
CA LYS A 622 -34.56 -19.28 -23.61
C LYS A 622 -34.71 -18.25 -22.50
N LYS A 623 -33.64 -18.07 -21.71
CA LYS A 623 -33.56 -17.05 -20.65
C LYS A 623 -32.31 -16.20 -20.88
N LEU A 624 -32.51 -14.99 -21.40
CA LEU A 624 -31.44 -14.03 -21.61
C LEU A 624 -31.08 -13.37 -20.28
N MET A 625 -29.80 -13.40 -19.94
CA MET A 625 -29.26 -12.86 -18.71
C MET A 625 -28.78 -11.42 -18.93
N GLY A 626 -29.39 -10.47 -18.21
CA GLY A 626 -28.97 -9.07 -18.16
C GLY A 626 -27.87 -8.79 -17.15
N GLY A 627 -27.49 -7.50 -17.07
CA GLY A 627 -26.47 -6.97 -16.16
C GLY A 627 -26.94 -6.86 -14.71
N SER A 628 -26.81 -5.69 -14.09
CA SER A 628 -27.32 -5.42 -12.73
C SER A 628 -28.69 -4.73 -12.77
N GLY A 629 -28.95 -3.95 -13.82
CA GLY A 629 -30.10 -3.08 -13.96
C GLY A 629 -31.41 -3.74 -14.38
N GLN A 630 -32.50 -2.97 -14.26
CA GLN A 630 -33.81 -3.35 -14.76
C GLN A 630 -33.95 -3.02 -16.24
N ALA A 631 -34.50 -3.96 -17.01
CA ALA A 631 -34.82 -3.76 -18.42
C ALA A 631 -35.95 -2.73 -18.56
N SER A 632 -35.65 -1.59 -19.18
CA SER A 632 -36.58 -0.48 -19.39
C SER A 632 -37.24 -0.54 -20.78
N CYS A 633 -36.49 -0.95 -21.80
CA CYS A 633 -36.94 -1.08 -23.18
C CYS A 633 -36.46 -2.38 -23.81
N LEU A 634 -37.21 -2.83 -24.81
CA LEU A 634 -36.99 -4.09 -25.52
C LEU A 634 -37.34 -3.86 -26.99
N ALA A 635 -36.53 -4.37 -27.92
CA ALA A 635 -36.84 -4.40 -29.34
C ALA A 635 -36.35 -5.70 -29.98
N VAL A 636 -37.12 -6.24 -30.92
CA VAL A 636 -36.78 -7.47 -31.65
C VAL A 636 -36.44 -7.10 -33.09
N HIS A 637 -35.34 -7.63 -33.61
CA HIS A 637 -34.93 -7.41 -35.00
C HIS A 637 -35.99 -7.99 -35.96
N PRO A 638 -36.22 -7.41 -37.15
CA PRO A 638 -37.22 -7.93 -38.10
C PRO A 638 -37.03 -9.40 -38.50
N SER A 639 -35.79 -9.91 -38.50
CA SER A 639 -35.52 -11.35 -38.71
C SER A 639 -36.01 -12.23 -37.56
N GLY A 640 -36.03 -11.67 -36.34
CA GLY A 640 -36.47 -12.34 -35.13
C GLY A 640 -35.36 -13.01 -34.30
N ASP A 641 -34.13 -13.05 -34.82
CA ASP A 641 -33.02 -13.79 -34.18
C ASP A 641 -32.14 -12.91 -33.27
N HIS A 642 -32.29 -11.58 -33.33
CA HIS A 642 -31.60 -10.63 -32.46
C HIS A 642 -32.56 -9.79 -31.64
N VAL A 643 -32.13 -9.42 -30.44
CA VAL A 643 -32.92 -8.65 -29.48
C VAL A 643 -32.05 -7.55 -28.86
N LEU A 644 -32.59 -6.34 -28.81
CA LEU A 644 -32.04 -5.22 -28.05
C LEU A 644 -32.75 -5.10 -26.71
N VAL A 645 -31.96 -4.95 -25.66
CA VAL A 645 -32.45 -4.67 -24.31
C VAL A 645 -31.75 -3.42 -23.80
N GLY A 646 -32.51 -2.38 -23.50
CA GLY A 646 -31.99 -1.22 -22.78
C GLY A 646 -32.32 -1.34 -21.29
N SER A 647 -31.37 -0.91 -20.46
CA SER A 647 -31.54 -0.89 -19.01
C SER A 647 -31.42 0.52 -18.44
N ASP A 648 -31.92 0.68 -17.21
CA ASP A 648 -31.66 1.83 -16.35
C ASP A 648 -30.15 2.08 -16.09
N ASP A 649 -29.33 1.03 -16.07
CA ASP A 649 -27.85 1.09 -15.94
C ASP A 649 -27.11 1.72 -17.15
N LYS A 650 -27.78 2.52 -17.98
CA LYS A 650 -27.21 3.21 -19.16
C LYS A 650 -26.66 2.26 -20.24
N ARG A 651 -27.01 0.97 -20.13
CA ARG A 651 -26.48 -0.11 -20.96
C ARG A 651 -27.52 -0.52 -22.00
N LEU A 652 -27.11 -0.48 -23.27
CA LEU A 652 -27.83 -1.09 -24.38
C LEU A 652 -27.15 -2.41 -24.73
N ALA A 653 -27.84 -3.52 -24.48
CA ALA A 653 -27.34 -4.86 -24.70
C ALA A 653 -27.92 -5.44 -25.99
N TRP A 654 -27.03 -5.86 -26.90
CA TRP A 654 -27.36 -6.64 -28.09
C TRP A 654 -27.27 -8.12 -27.77
N TYR A 655 -28.38 -8.83 -27.91
CA TYR A 655 -28.45 -10.28 -27.78
C TYR A 655 -28.59 -10.92 -29.15
N ASP A 656 -27.74 -11.90 -29.39
CA ASP A 656 -27.91 -12.86 -30.47
C ASP A 656 -28.49 -14.12 -29.85
N LEU A 657 -29.70 -14.48 -30.24
CA LEU A 657 -30.42 -15.60 -29.62
C LEU A 657 -29.71 -16.92 -29.86
N ASP A 658 -28.95 -17.08 -30.95
CA ASP A 658 -28.32 -18.36 -31.30
C ASP A 658 -26.87 -18.47 -30.79
N LEU A 659 -26.19 -17.35 -30.55
CA LEU A 659 -24.84 -17.34 -30.01
C LEU A 659 -24.78 -17.64 -28.51
N SER A 660 -25.54 -16.91 -27.69
CA SER A 660 -25.46 -17.02 -26.24
C SER A 660 -26.65 -16.41 -25.50
N ASP A 661 -26.92 -16.90 -24.29
CA ASP A 661 -27.84 -16.25 -23.35
C ASP A 661 -27.25 -14.96 -22.73
N LYS A 662 -25.94 -14.73 -22.89
CA LYS A 662 -25.24 -13.49 -22.51
C LYS A 662 -25.26 -12.50 -23.67
N PRO A 663 -25.20 -11.18 -23.41
CA PRO A 663 -25.19 -10.19 -24.47
C PRO A 663 -23.92 -10.32 -25.33
N TYR A 664 -24.10 -10.32 -26.65
CA TYR A 664 -23.00 -10.32 -27.63
C TYR A 664 -22.16 -9.05 -27.48
N LYS A 665 -22.82 -7.90 -27.41
CA LYS A 665 -22.16 -6.61 -27.19
C LYS A 665 -22.98 -5.75 -26.23
N ALA A 666 -22.28 -5.06 -25.33
CA ALA A 666 -22.85 -4.11 -24.40
C ALA A 666 -22.35 -2.71 -24.74
N LEU A 667 -23.27 -1.85 -25.16
CA LEU A 667 -22.99 -0.47 -25.57
C LEU A 667 -23.34 0.47 -24.42
N ARG A 668 -22.39 1.30 -24.00
CA ARG A 668 -22.55 2.31 -22.94
C ARG A 668 -22.21 3.69 -23.50
N TYR A 669 -23.06 4.19 -24.38
CA TYR A 669 -22.89 5.52 -24.99
C TYR A 669 -23.70 6.62 -24.29
N HIS A 670 -24.76 6.25 -23.58
CA HIS A 670 -25.62 7.20 -22.88
C HIS A 670 -25.08 7.55 -21.50
N SER A 671 -25.34 8.78 -21.06
CA SER A 671 -24.98 9.24 -19.71
C SER A 671 -26.10 8.98 -18.69
N ALA A 672 -27.30 8.65 -19.15
CA ALA A 672 -28.49 8.41 -18.32
C ALA A 672 -29.23 7.10 -18.71
N ALA A 673 -30.32 6.81 -18.01
CA ALA A 673 -31.11 5.60 -18.22
C ALA A 673 -31.73 5.55 -19.62
N LEU A 674 -31.72 4.37 -20.24
CA LEU A 674 -32.38 4.16 -21.53
C LEU A 674 -33.89 4.06 -21.34
N ARG A 675 -34.67 4.65 -22.23
CA ARG A 675 -36.14 4.62 -22.20
C ARG A 675 -36.76 3.98 -23.43
N GLY A 676 -36.13 4.17 -24.59
CA GLY A 676 -36.56 3.63 -25.88
C GLY A 676 -35.44 2.89 -26.59
N ALA A 677 -35.79 1.81 -27.28
CA ALA A 677 -34.93 1.13 -28.24
C ALA A 677 -35.81 0.63 -29.38
N ALA A 678 -35.37 0.81 -30.62
CA ALA A 678 -36.16 0.40 -31.78
C ALA A 678 -35.27 -0.01 -32.97
N PHE A 679 -35.71 -1.04 -33.70
CA PHE A 679 -35.15 -1.44 -34.97
C PHE A 679 -35.92 -0.81 -36.13
N HIS A 680 -35.21 -0.46 -37.20
CA HIS A 680 -35.84 -0.18 -38.48
C HIS A 680 -36.32 -1.49 -39.12
N ARG A 681 -37.42 -1.45 -39.89
CA ARG A 681 -38.01 -2.65 -40.51
C ARG A 681 -37.30 -3.09 -41.78
N THR A 682 -36.74 -2.16 -42.55
CA THR A 682 -36.15 -2.43 -43.87
C THR A 682 -34.65 -2.14 -43.91
N TYR A 683 -34.21 -1.03 -43.29
CA TYR A 683 -32.79 -0.67 -43.23
C TYR A 683 -32.11 -1.36 -42.04
N PRO A 684 -30.81 -1.68 -42.12
CA PRO A 684 -30.01 -2.22 -41.02
C PRO A 684 -29.67 -1.12 -39.99
N LEU A 685 -30.68 -0.43 -39.49
CA LEU A 685 -30.56 0.67 -38.54
C LEU A 685 -31.28 0.31 -37.23
N PHE A 686 -30.72 0.78 -36.13
CA PHE A 686 -31.39 0.76 -34.85
C PHE A 686 -31.07 2.04 -34.08
N ALA A 687 -31.97 2.39 -33.18
CA ALA A 687 -31.84 3.58 -32.36
C ALA A 687 -32.01 3.24 -30.88
N SER A 688 -31.38 4.05 -30.04
CA SER A 688 -31.60 4.07 -28.61
C SER A 688 -31.85 5.49 -28.13
N ALA A 689 -32.76 5.63 -27.18
CA ALA A 689 -33.17 6.90 -26.59
C ALA A 689 -33.00 6.84 -25.07
N ALA A 690 -32.50 7.92 -24.48
CA ALA A 690 -32.23 7.99 -23.05
C ALA A 690 -32.68 9.32 -22.42
N ASP A 691 -32.69 9.33 -21.09
CA ASP A 691 -33.04 10.48 -20.27
C ASP A 691 -32.03 11.66 -20.39
N ASP A 692 -30.90 11.46 -21.07
CA ASP A 692 -29.90 12.51 -21.33
C ASP A 692 -30.32 13.50 -22.43
N GLY A 693 -31.53 13.36 -22.97
CA GLY A 693 -32.06 14.21 -24.04
C GLY A 693 -31.52 13.84 -25.43
N THR A 694 -30.80 12.72 -25.56
CA THR A 694 -30.20 12.28 -26.82
C THR A 694 -30.80 10.97 -27.32
N ALA A 695 -30.87 10.87 -28.65
CA ALA A 695 -31.13 9.60 -29.33
C ALA A 695 -29.89 9.22 -30.16
N HIS A 696 -29.40 8.00 -30.00
CA HIS A 696 -28.24 7.50 -30.72
C HIS A 696 -28.71 6.58 -31.84
N VAL A 697 -28.16 6.79 -33.04
CA VAL A 697 -28.44 5.98 -34.22
C VAL A 697 -27.22 5.11 -34.53
N PHE A 698 -27.50 3.85 -34.79
CA PHE A 698 -26.50 2.84 -35.09
C PHE A 698 -26.84 2.09 -36.38
N HIS A 699 -25.80 1.66 -37.07
CA HIS A 699 -25.88 0.66 -38.11
C HIS A 699 -25.70 -0.72 -37.47
N GLY A 700 -26.65 -1.62 -37.68
CA GLY A 700 -26.62 -2.99 -37.19
C GLY A 700 -26.83 -3.95 -38.34
N MET A 701 -25.73 -4.36 -39.00
CA MET A 701 -25.81 -5.31 -40.09
C MET A 701 -25.80 -6.74 -39.54
N VAL A 702 -26.92 -7.42 -39.74
CA VAL A 702 -27.10 -8.84 -39.44
C VAL A 702 -26.86 -9.62 -40.73
N TYR A 703 -25.95 -10.57 -40.69
CA TYR A 703 -25.69 -11.47 -41.80
C TYR A 703 -26.61 -12.69 -41.69
N SER A 704 -27.06 -13.22 -42.83
CA SER A 704 -27.81 -14.48 -42.87
C SER A 704 -26.93 -15.70 -42.58
N ASP A 705 -25.62 -15.55 -42.75
CA ASP A 705 -24.65 -16.62 -42.56
C ASP A 705 -24.41 -16.83 -41.07
N LEU A 706 -24.59 -18.08 -40.63
CA LEU A 706 -24.55 -18.47 -39.22
C LEU A 706 -23.20 -18.20 -38.52
N VAL A 707 -22.12 -18.04 -39.29
CA VAL A 707 -20.75 -17.91 -38.77
C VAL A 707 -20.34 -16.45 -38.53
N THR A 708 -20.94 -15.51 -39.25
CA THR A 708 -20.56 -14.10 -39.21
C THR A 708 -21.37 -13.33 -38.18
N ASN A 709 -20.68 -12.84 -37.15
CA ASN A 709 -21.30 -12.01 -36.12
C ASN A 709 -21.80 -10.66 -36.68
N PRO A 710 -22.83 -10.06 -36.06
CA PRO A 710 -23.39 -8.80 -36.51
C PRO A 710 -22.39 -7.65 -36.36
N LEU A 711 -22.34 -6.78 -37.39
CA LEU A 711 -21.51 -5.58 -37.38
C LEU A 711 -22.29 -4.40 -36.80
N LEU A 712 -21.80 -3.85 -35.68
CA LEU A 712 -22.42 -2.74 -34.97
C LEU A 712 -21.54 -1.48 -35.05
N VAL A 713 -22.01 -0.46 -35.76
CA VAL A 713 -21.30 0.81 -35.98
C VAL A 713 -22.14 1.98 -35.44
N PRO A 714 -21.61 2.81 -34.53
CA PRO A 714 -22.27 4.06 -34.15
C PRO A 714 -22.23 5.07 -35.31
N LEU A 715 -23.37 5.68 -35.63
CA LEU A 715 -23.48 6.62 -36.75
C LEU A 715 -23.58 8.07 -36.27
N LYS A 716 -24.66 8.41 -35.58
CA LYS A 716 -24.97 9.80 -35.22
C LYS A 716 -25.65 9.88 -33.86
N VAL A 717 -25.31 10.94 -33.12
CA VAL A 717 -26.03 11.36 -31.91
C VAL A 717 -26.97 12.48 -32.31
N LEU A 718 -28.27 12.23 -32.17
CA LEU A 718 -29.34 13.18 -32.42
C LEU A 718 -29.63 13.93 -31.14
N ARG A 719 -29.58 15.26 -31.22
CA ARG A 719 -29.87 16.20 -30.14
C ARG A 719 -30.99 17.12 -30.61
N GLY A 720 -31.99 17.31 -29.77
CA GLY A 720 -33.14 18.15 -30.10
C GLY A 720 -34.11 18.34 -28.93
N HIS A 721 -34.13 17.42 -27.97
CA HIS A 721 -34.98 17.54 -26.79
C HIS A 721 -34.29 18.28 -25.65
N THR A 722 -35.07 19.06 -24.89
CA THR A 722 -34.62 19.68 -23.64
C THR A 722 -34.89 18.75 -22.46
N ILE A 723 -33.94 18.68 -21.53
CA ILE A 723 -34.09 17.85 -20.33
C ILE A 723 -34.96 18.59 -19.32
N THR A 724 -36.03 17.95 -18.86
CA THR A 724 -36.97 18.47 -17.85
C THR A 724 -37.08 17.45 -16.72
N ASP A 725 -36.88 17.87 -15.48
CA ASP A 725 -36.95 17.00 -14.29
C ASP A 725 -36.08 15.72 -14.38
N TYR A 726 -34.88 15.85 -14.93
CA TYR A 726 -33.94 14.73 -15.20
C TYR A 726 -34.49 13.65 -16.16
N GLU A 727 -35.59 13.92 -16.85
CA GLU A 727 -36.11 13.12 -17.96
C GLU A 727 -35.82 13.84 -19.28
N GLY A 728 -35.44 13.06 -20.28
CA GLY A 728 -35.07 13.57 -21.61
C GLY A 728 -35.96 12.96 -22.68
N VAL A 729 -35.41 12.01 -23.46
CA VAL A 729 -36.17 11.29 -24.47
C VAL A 729 -36.84 10.08 -23.84
N THR A 730 -38.17 10.03 -23.91
CA THR A 730 -38.99 9.00 -23.24
C THR A 730 -39.24 7.78 -24.12
N ASP A 731 -39.28 7.95 -25.45
CA ASP A 731 -39.53 6.86 -26.40
C ASP A 731 -38.96 7.18 -27.78
N CYS A 732 -38.74 6.14 -28.59
CA CYS A 732 -38.27 6.27 -29.96
C CYS A 732 -38.90 5.21 -30.88
N ALA A 733 -39.28 5.62 -32.09
CA ALA A 733 -39.84 4.73 -33.10
C ALA A 733 -39.36 5.10 -34.50
N TRP A 734 -39.10 4.09 -35.33
CA TRP A 734 -38.69 4.29 -36.72
C TRP A 734 -39.89 4.41 -37.65
N HIS A 735 -39.76 5.25 -38.67
CA HIS A 735 -40.69 5.24 -39.79
C HIS A 735 -40.65 3.86 -40.50
N PRO A 736 -41.80 3.28 -40.92
CA PRO A 736 -41.84 1.91 -41.43
C PRO A 736 -40.99 1.65 -42.67
N THR A 737 -40.86 2.63 -43.56
CA THR A 737 -40.16 2.49 -44.85
C THR A 737 -38.94 3.41 -44.96
N GLN A 738 -39.08 4.71 -44.76
CA GLN A 738 -37.99 5.70 -44.78
C GLN A 738 -37.05 5.61 -43.56
N PRO A 739 -35.78 6.02 -43.68
CA PRO A 739 -34.80 6.03 -42.58
C PRO A 739 -34.99 7.26 -41.68
N TRP A 740 -36.22 7.48 -41.22
CA TRP A 740 -36.59 8.59 -40.35
C TRP A 740 -36.88 8.10 -38.94
N LEU A 741 -36.45 8.87 -37.95
CA LEU A 741 -36.62 8.54 -36.54
C LEU A 741 -37.57 9.54 -35.88
N PHE A 742 -38.59 9.01 -35.20
CA PHE A 742 -39.44 9.76 -34.30
C PHE A 742 -38.96 9.60 -32.87
N THR A 743 -38.90 10.69 -32.12
CA THR A 743 -38.60 10.68 -30.69
C THR A 743 -39.66 11.45 -29.92
N ALA A 744 -39.95 10.98 -28.71
CA ALA A 744 -40.83 11.64 -27.76
C ALA A 744 -40.01 12.24 -26.62
N GLY A 745 -40.30 13.51 -26.27
CA GLY A 745 -39.59 14.24 -25.22
C GLY A 745 -40.40 14.46 -23.96
N ALA A 746 -39.69 14.56 -22.84
CA ALA A 746 -40.25 15.05 -21.58
C ALA A 746 -40.66 16.53 -21.65
N ASP A 747 -40.08 17.28 -22.58
CA ASP A 747 -40.40 18.67 -22.93
C ASP A 747 -41.80 18.88 -23.55
N GLY A 748 -42.57 17.81 -23.77
CA GLY A 748 -43.91 17.88 -24.36
C GLY A 748 -43.89 17.95 -25.89
N THR A 749 -42.74 17.80 -26.53
CA THR A 749 -42.61 17.79 -27.99
C THR A 749 -42.33 16.39 -28.51
N CYS A 750 -42.71 16.14 -29.77
CA CYS A 750 -42.16 15.02 -30.53
C CYS A 750 -41.25 15.58 -31.62
N CYS A 751 -40.18 14.89 -31.96
CA CYS A 751 -39.23 15.31 -32.99
C CYS A 751 -39.15 14.26 -34.10
N LEU A 752 -39.12 14.71 -35.36
CA LEU A 752 -38.81 13.91 -36.53
C LEU A 752 -37.41 14.25 -37.02
N TYR A 753 -36.54 13.24 -37.10
CA TYR A 753 -35.22 13.37 -37.69
C TYR A 753 -35.18 12.70 -39.06
N CYS A 754 -34.65 13.42 -40.04
CA CYS A 754 -34.48 12.99 -41.43
C CYS A 754 -33.00 13.02 -41.84
N ASN A 755 -32.68 12.38 -42.97
CA ASN A 755 -31.34 12.42 -43.56
C ASN A 755 -31.00 13.82 -44.04
#